data_AF-A0A561WVS9-F1
#
_entry.id   AF-A0A561WVS9-F1
#
_cell.length_a   1.000
_cell.length_b   1.000
_cell.length_c   1.000
_cell.angle_alpha   90.00
_cell.angle_beta   90.00
_cell.angle_gamma   90.00
#
_symmetry.space_group_name_H-M   'P 1'
#
loop_
_entity.id
_entity.type
_entity.pdbx_description
1 polymer ?
#
loop_
_entity_poly.entity_id
_entity_poly.type
_entity_poly.pdbx_seq_one_letter_code
_entity_poly.pdbx_strand_id
1 'polypeptide(L)'
;MSEATPHRAGRAAVTPPLPSPALGRFVAVVTAVVGTSMFGWQTVLIDAALTRERAECVTGLRRFPPPIDVRAGTVNEESAAAVQRCLGTLHADVVRQMLVGLAVLAAVTAAIYLAAPWCERRWRDLRRLDRMPGTEALRADLAALVREAGLRRPPTFVVSRSARVSGNTFGTFGVRYVRLDLGLVHAHRTAPGVFRAVVLHELAHLRNADVDLTRLTIALAWAFPLGVLAPVAVNYAGAVPATHLLGDAWRLAVFALVVQVSAWSVLRAREFAADARLSRVDAATARAMLAADRTRAGRWSRLAAVFRFQPLAGARADELARPARRVAARPVEALGAGLAAGIAAPPLLDLMSHLPRTLGGPDPLTGGAFLVGLLLGAPLALVTTGALWRSAWWARHGGGRASRGGLFGAALAAGLLVGRRLAWSAGYASDRPAWWVELTWAVLGIAGGVLLGRWVALGARTHLRRVPVDDATRTRLAWAGAAVATTVLTAALVASFLVLGAWSADSELSMPRVLAAREGHPDQVTALTLLDTLGWYVRVLADQAPYLLALPLAAALYPVLANRHATRRAIRLGLVAGVVGAAALPVVVAGVAVAVRDPGLGPAALRGLVEGHTLLPVTLVEMTVAVAAVAGRRLSVWHALLAAGTAGLLLAPVLVAVTAALPCLDTAADLSCVRPPERVLVVRAVSHALLVAPVFATLAAALGAAVTAALAVAARTRHRRWLLAGAAVVVLLGASGAVAGGYRGPGRAAVTGQDGCLVGVWRLTAGRYHVPVAADSPLGTLAGLRQDASVDLASGPETGFASAYRVDGTATDLFDLTVAEGSLNGHTVRNVRRGTQTYRWTAGAGRYRQRDGVTAGDVNLLRVDGRELDISSVMADSEGSYRCAGDRLVIRLTADDGSWGEETFVRSRA
;
A
#
# COMPACT_ATOMS: atom_id res chain seq x y z
N MET A 1 36.67 49.46 -37.83
CA MET A 1 36.48 49.41 -36.37
C MET A 1 35.24 48.57 -36.10
N SER A 2 35.44 47.30 -35.74
CA SER A 2 34.36 46.35 -35.43
C SER A 2 34.23 46.29 -33.92
N GLU A 3 33.10 46.77 -33.39
CA GLU A 3 32.78 46.73 -31.96
C GLU A 3 32.76 45.28 -31.47
N ALA A 4 33.78 44.92 -30.70
CA ALA A 4 33.83 43.66 -30.00
C ALA A 4 32.67 43.60 -29.00
N THR A 5 31.60 42.90 -29.36
CA THR A 5 30.52 42.53 -28.44
C THR A 5 31.15 41.94 -27.18
N PRO A 6 30.91 42.53 -25.99
CA PRO A 6 31.50 42.05 -24.76
C PRO A 6 31.07 40.61 -24.55
N HIS A 7 32.04 39.68 -24.61
CA HIS A 7 31.84 38.29 -24.23
C HIS A 7 31.23 38.30 -22.83
N ARG A 8 29.94 37.94 -22.74
CA ARG A 8 29.22 37.74 -21.47
C ARG A 8 30.10 36.89 -20.57
N ALA A 9 30.71 37.53 -19.58
CA ALA A 9 31.56 36.90 -18.58
C ALA A 9 30.86 35.63 -18.09
N GLY A 10 31.59 34.51 -18.17
CA GLY A 10 31.07 33.17 -17.96
C GLY A 10 30.28 33.08 -16.67
N ARG A 11 28.95 33.02 -16.78
CA ARG A 11 28.07 32.79 -15.63
C ARG A 11 28.53 31.52 -14.93
N ALA A 12 29.02 31.70 -13.70
CA ALA A 12 29.34 30.59 -12.81
C ALA A 12 28.20 29.57 -12.81
N ALA A 13 28.53 28.27 -12.75
CA ALA A 13 27.55 27.20 -12.82
C ALA A 13 26.48 27.40 -11.74
N VAL A 14 25.27 27.80 -12.16
CA VAL A 14 24.17 28.11 -11.24
C VAL A 14 23.74 26.81 -10.57
N THR A 15 23.89 26.74 -9.26
CA THR A 15 23.39 25.61 -8.46
C THR A 15 21.90 25.79 -8.21
N PRO A 16 21.08 24.73 -8.33
CA PRO A 16 19.66 24.84 -8.06
C PRO A 16 19.44 25.22 -6.58
N PRO A 17 18.52 26.14 -6.25
CA PRO A 17 18.17 26.48 -4.88
C PRO A 17 17.27 25.40 -4.24
N LEU A 18 17.62 24.13 -4.44
CA LEU A 18 16.88 22.93 -4.04
C LEU A 18 17.79 22.02 -3.21
N PRO A 19 17.24 21.09 -2.41
CA PRO A 19 18.06 20.12 -1.68
C PRO A 19 19.04 19.38 -2.58
N SER A 20 20.21 19.03 -2.05
CA SER A 20 21.21 18.28 -2.80
C SER A 20 20.76 16.82 -3.05
N PRO A 21 21.25 16.16 -4.11
CA PRO A 21 21.03 14.72 -4.29
C PRO A 21 21.56 13.87 -3.12
N ALA A 22 22.65 14.32 -2.48
CA ALA A 22 23.22 13.66 -1.32
C ALA A 22 22.24 13.64 -0.13
N LEU A 23 21.52 14.73 0.13
CA LEU A 23 20.53 14.79 1.22
C LEU A 23 19.40 13.78 1.03
N GLY A 24 18.83 13.68 -0.19
CA GLY A 24 17.77 12.71 -0.48
C GLY A 24 18.24 11.26 -0.27
N ARG A 25 19.44 10.93 -0.76
CA ARG A 25 20.03 9.59 -0.56
C ARG A 25 20.35 9.32 0.91
N PHE A 26 20.80 10.34 1.65
CA PHE A 26 21.09 10.21 3.09
C PHE A 26 19.83 9.88 3.88
N VAL A 27 18.74 10.56 3.57
CA VAL A 27 17.44 10.28 4.19
C VAL A 27 16.97 8.85 3.87
N ALA A 28 17.17 8.36 2.64
CA ALA A 28 16.89 6.95 2.31
C ALA A 28 17.76 5.95 3.11
N VAL A 29 19.04 6.28 3.36
CA VAL A 29 19.92 5.47 4.25
C VAL A 29 19.37 5.43 5.66
N VAL A 30 18.99 6.58 6.23
CA VAL A 30 18.41 6.65 7.58
C VAL A 30 17.14 5.79 7.66
N THR A 31 16.24 5.90 6.68
CA THR A 31 15.03 5.07 6.62
C THR A 31 15.36 3.58 6.55
N ALA A 32 16.35 3.19 5.73
CA ALA A 32 16.78 1.81 5.61
C ALA A 32 17.35 1.28 6.93
N VAL A 33 18.26 2.04 7.56
CA VAL A 33 18.90 1.63 8.82
C VAL A 33 17.87 1.51 9.94
N VAL A 34 17.00 2.51 10.11
CA VAL A 34 15.94 2.47 11.14
C VAL A 34 15.02 1.28 10.92
N GLY A 35 14.51 1.09 9.70
CA GLY A 35 13.59 -0.02 9.40
C GLY A 35 14.21 -1.40 9.56
N THR A 36 15.44 -1.59 9.06
CA THR A 36 16.17 -2.85 9.17
C THR A 36 16.61 -3.14 10.61
N SER A 37 16.96 -2.11 11.38
CA SER A 37 17.23 -2.24 12.81
C SER A 37 15.99 -2.69 13.58
N MET A 38 14.84 -2.03 13.36
CA MET A 38 13.59 -2.43 14.03
C MET A 38 13.23 -3.88 13.71
N PHE A 39 13.38 -4.31 12.45
CA PHE A 39 13.20 -5.71 12.09
C PHE A 39 14.16 -6.63 12.86
N GLY A 40 15.46 -6.33 12.86
CA GLY A 40 16.46 -7.15 13.56
C GLY A 40 16.18 -7.30 15.06
N TRP A 41 15.77 -6.21 15.70
CA TRP A 41 15.40 -6.18 17.12
C TRP A 41 14.03 -6.80 17.41
N GLN A 42 13.12 -6.84 16.44
CA GLN A 42 11.85 -7.58 16.55
C GLN A 42 12.06 -9.09 16.44
N THR A 43 13.06 -9.53 15.66
CA THR A 43 13.38 -10.95 15.49
C THR A 43 14.17 -11.53 16.65
N VAL A 44 14.93 -10.71 17.37
CA VAL A 44 15.82 -11.15 18.45
C VAL A 44 15.39 -10.54 19.75
N LEU A 45 14.77 -11.35 20.62
CA LEU A 45 14.61 -10.92 21.99
C LEU A 45 16.00 -10.90 22.65
N ILE A 46 16.26 -9.87 23.45
CA ILE A 46 17.51 -9.76 24.23
C ILE A 46 17.69 -10.98 25.13
N ASP A 47 16.58 -11.61 25.52
CA ASP A 47 16.53 -12.84 26.28
C ASP A 47 16.30 -14.06 25.39
N ALA A 48 17.25 -14.99 25.40
CA ALA A 48 17.17 -16.25 24.68
C ALA A 48 16.02 -17.15 25.19
N ALA A 49 15.69 -17.08 26.49
CA ALA A 49 14.58 -17.83 27.07
C ALA A 49 13.23 -17.30 26.54
N LEU A 50 13.02 -15.98 26.52
CA LEU A 50 11.83 -15.38 25.92
C LEU A 50 11.74 -15.68 24.42
N THR A 51 12.88 -15.74 23.71
CA THR A 51 12.91 -16.13 22.29
C THR A 51 12.42 -17.56 22.08
N ARG A 52 12.82 -18.47 22.97
CA ARG A 52 12.37 -19.86 22.94
C ARG A 52 10.89 -19.98 23.30
N GLU A 53 10.45 -19.32 24.38
CA GLU A 53 9.04 -19.29 24.80
C GLU A 53 8.13 -18.77 23.68
N ARG A 54 8.56 -17.71 22.98
CA ARG A 54 7.85 -17.20 21.79
C ARG A 54 7.76 -18.25 20.69
N ALA A 55 8.86 -18.90 20.35
CA ALA A 55 8.88 -19.91 19.29
C ALA A 55 7.99 -21.11 19.64
N GLU A 56 8.00 -21.55 20.90
CA GLU A 56 7.14 -22.61 21.42
C GLU A 56 5.66 -22.19 21.40
N CYS A 57 5.35 -20.96 21.82
CA CYS A 57 4.01 -20.40 21.81
C CYS A 57 3.41 -20.36 20.40
N VAL A 58 4.15 -19.81 19.43
CA VAL A 58 3.72 -19.74 18.02
C VAL A 58 3.57 -21.14 17.42
N THR A 59 4.47 -22.07 17.76
CA THR A 59 4.36 -23.46 17.30
C THR A 59 3.13 -24.15 17.92
N GLY A 60 2.80 -23.85 19.18
CA GLY A 60 1.61 -24.33 19.88
C GLY A 60 0.31 -23.84 19.24
N LEU A 61 0.28 -22.61 18.72
CA LEU A 61 -0.90 -22.06 18.02
C LEU A 61 -1.31 -22.86 16.78
N ARG A 62 -0.38 -23.59 16.14
CA ARG A 62 -0.69 -24.45 14.99
C ARG A 62 -1.60 -25.64 15.31
N ARG A 63 -1.79 -25.95 16.60
CA ARG A 63 -2.70 -27.02 17.05
C ARG A 63 -4.15 -26.56 17.19
N PHE A 64 -4.38 -25.25 17.24
CA PHE A 64 -5.71 -24.68 17.35
C PHE A 64 -6.31 -24.46 15.96
N PRO A 65 -7.63 -24.64 15.78
CA PRO A 65 -8.30 -24.18 14.57
C PRO A 65 -8.19 -22.65 14.47
N PRO A 66 -8.34 -22.06 13.27
CA PRO A 66 -8.32 -20.62 13.11
C PRO A 66 -9.35 -19.94 14.04
N PRO A 67 -9.00 -18.80 14.67
CA PRO A 67 -9.85 -18.15 15.66
C PRO A 67 -11.14 -17.57 15.07
N ILE A 68 -11.21 -17.40 13.75
CA ILE A 68 -12.41 -16.94 13.06
C ILE A 68 -12.62 -17.89 11.89
N ASP A 69 -13.74 -18.61 11.90
CA ASP A 69 -14.22 -19.36 10.76
C ASP A 69 -15.21 -18.49 9.98
N VAL A 70 -14.73 -17.96 8.86
CA VAL A 70 -15.47 -17.06 7.95
C VAL A 70 -16.57 -17.78 7.20
N ARG A 71 -16.38 -19.08 6.97
CA ARG A 71 -17.34 -19.90 6.23
C ARG A 71 -18.53 -20.19 7.13
N ALA A 72 -18.28 -20.46 8.41
CA ALA A 72 -19.31 -20.59 9.43
C ALA A 72 -19.81 -19.24 9.99
N GLY A 73 -19.06 -18.15 9.79
CA GLY A 73 -19.34 -16.85 10.40
C GLY A 73 -19.16 -16.84 11.92
N THR A 74 -18.39 -17.78 12.48
CA THR A 74 -18.22 -17.99 13.92
C THR A 74 -16.81 -17.66 14.38
N VAL A 75 -16.68 -17.10 15.58
CA VAL A 75 -15.39 -16.92 16.25
C VAL A 75 -15.17 -18.10 17.19
N ASN A 76 -14.07 -18.83 17.02
CA ASN A 76 -13.66 -19.83 18.00
C ASN A 76 -12.99 -19.10 19.17
N GLU A 77 -13.75 -18.91 20.26
CA GLU A 77 -13.31 -18.17 21.43
C GLU A 77 -12.07 -18.78 22.10
N GLU A 78 -11.92 -20.12 22.07
CA GLU A 78 -10.76 -20.81 22.65
C GLU A 78 -9.49 -20.50 21.86
N SER A 79 -9.54 -20.60 20.53
CA SER A 79 -8.46 -20.23 19.65
C SER A 79 -8.12 -18.73 19.76
N ALA A 80 -9.14 -17.86 19.82
CA ALA A 80 -8.94 -16.42 19.98
C ALA A 80 -8.27 -16.10 21.33
N ALA A 81 -8.69 -16.75 22.41
CA ALA A 81 -8.09 -16.60 23.73
C ALA A 81 -6.67 -17.19 23.80
N ALA A 82 -6.39 -18.29 23.09
CA ALA A 82 -5.05 -18.86 22.97
C ALA A 82 -4.11 -17.90 22.22
N VAL A 83 -4.57 -17.32 21.10
CA VAL A 83 -3.82 -16.29 20.35
C VAL A 83 -3.60 -15.05 21.21
N GLN A 84 -4.62 -14.55 21.91
CA GLN A 84 -4.49 -13.38 22.78
C GLN A 84 -3.53 -13.61 23.95
N ARG A 85 -3.58 -14.78 24.62
CA ARG A 85 -2.64 -15.14 25.68
C ARG A 85 -1.21 -15.25 25.15
N CYS A 86 -1.05 -15.88 23.99
CA CYS A 86 0.25 -16.04 23.36
C CYS A 86 0.87 -14.70 22.98
N LEU A 87 0.11 -13.85 22.29
CA LEU A 87 0.63 -12.61 21.73
C LEU A 87 0.66 -11.46 22.77
N GLY A 88 -0.25 -11.44 23.75
CA GLY A 88 -0.42 -10.34 24.69
C GLY A 88 0.85 -9.94 25.46
N THR A 89 1.62 -10.91 25.95
CA THR A 89 2.90 -10.68 26.63
C THR A 89 4.01 -10.32 25.63
N LEU A 90 4.02 -11.00 24.48
CA LEU A 90 5.01 -10.81 23.43
C LEU A 90 5.00 -9.38 22.86
N HIS A 91 3.83 -8.78 22.72
CA HIS A 91 3.68 -7.45 22.13
C HIS A 91 4.44 -6.35 22.92
N ALA A 92 4.28 -6.31 24.25
CA ALA A 92 4.95 -5.32 25.09
C ALA A 92 6.47 -5.47 25.04
N ASP A 93 6.95 -6.72 25.03
CA ASP A 93 8.38 -7.03 24.96
C ASP A 93 8.99 -6.68 23.60
N VAL A 94 8.28 -6.95 22.50
CA VAL A 94 8.70 -6.58 21.13
C VAL A 94 8.84 -5.06 21.00
N VAL A 95 7.85 -4.29 21.48
CA VAL A 95 7.91 -2.82 21.45
C VAL A 95 9.07 -2.30 22.27
N ARG A 96 9.24 -2.81 23.50
CA ARG A 96 10.38 -2.46 24.36
C ARG A 96 11.71 -2.72 23.67
N GLN A 97 11.84 -3.84 22.97
CA GLN A 97 13.06 -4.22 22.25
C GLN A 97 13.32 -3.37 21.01
N MET A 98 12.29 -3.04 20.23
CA MET A 98 12.43 -2.09 19.13
C MET A 98 12.95 -0.74 19.64
N LEU A 99 12.42 -0.24 20.75
CA LEU A 99 12.86 1.02 21.36
C LEU A 99 14.30 0.95 21.89
N VAL A 100 14.66 -0.12 22.61
CA VAL A 100 16.03 -0.36 23.07
C VAL A 100 16.98 -0.45 21.87
N GLY A 101 16.60 -1.17 20.83
CA GLY A 101 17.39 -1.33 19.62
C GLY A 101 17.64 -0.01 18.88
N LEU A 102 16.62 0.84 18.79
CA LEU A 102 16.77 2.20 18.26
C LEU A 102 17.68 3.06 19.14
N ALA A 103 17.59 2.94 20.47
CA ALA A 103 18.47 3.65 21.40
C ALA A 103 19.93 3.20 21.26
N VAL A 104 20.18 1.88 21.15
CA VAL A 104 21.52 1.31 20.89
C VAL A 104 22.06 1.81 19.56
N LEU A 105 21.27 1.74 18.49
CA LEU A 105 21.66 2.25 17.18
C LEU A 105 22.05 3.73 17.25
N ALA A 106 21.24 4.56 17.91
CA ALA A 106 21.51 5.98 18.08
C ALA A 106 22.80 6.24 18.89
N ALA A 107 23.00 5.50 19.99
CA ALA A 107 24.19 5.61 20.83
C ALA A 107 25.47 5.20 20.08
N VAL A 108 25.46 4.07 19.37
CA VAL A 108 26.61 3.61 18.56
C VAL A 108 26.88 4.60 17.42
N THR A 109 25.85 5.10 16.74
CA THR A 109 26.00 6.11 15.70
C THR A 109 26.63 7.39 16.24
N ALA A 110 26.16 7.88 17.40
CA ALA A 110 26.71 9.06 18.05
C ALA A 110 28.17 8.86 18.47
N ALA A 111 28.50 7.72 19.08
CA ALA A 111 29.86 7.37 19.48
C ALA A 111 30.82 7.38 18.29
N ILE A 112 30.45 6.73 17.17
CA ILE A 112 31.27 6.71 15.96
C ILE A 112 31.39 8.11 15.34
N TYR A 113 30.29 8.86 15.25
CA TYR A 113 30.29 10.22 14.70
C TYR A 113 31.23 11.16 15.48
N LEU A 114 31.17 11.11 16.81
CA LEU A 114 31.97 11.97 17.69
C LEU A 114 33.44 11.52 17.77
N ALA A 115 33.71 10.21 17.81
CA ALA A 115 35.07 9.69 17.90
C ALA A 115 35.85 9.83 16.58
N ALA A 116 35.18 9.77 15.42
CA ALA A 116 35.86 9.64 14.13
C ALA A 116 36.86 10.76 13.79
N PRO A 117 36.59 12.07 14.05
CA PRO A 117 37.60 13.11 13.81
C PRO A 117 38.81 13.02 14.73
N TRP A 118 38.62 12.59 15.98
CA TRP A 118 39.71 12.37 16.92
C TRP A 118 40.58 11.19 16.48
N CYS A 119 39.96 10.06 16.12
CA CYS A 119 40.66 8.89 15.58
C CYS A 119 41.43 9.24 14.30
N GLU A 120 40.83 9.98 13.36
CA GLU A 120 41.52 10.36 12.12
C GLU A 120 42.74 11.25 12.38
N ARG A 121 42.66 12.18 13.35
CA ARG A 121 43.79 13.01 13.76
C ARG A 121 44.89 12.19 14.43
N ARG A 122 44.52 11.33 15.38
CA ARG A 122 45.45 10.56 16.21
C ARG A 122 46.16 9.45 15.44
N TRP A 123 45.44 8.74 14.57
CA TRP A 123 45.97 7.60 13.81
C TRP A 123 46.74 8.01 12.56
N ARG A 124 46.52 9.22 12.02
CA ARG A 124 47.25 9.71 10.84
C ARG A 124 48.34 10.75 11.14
N ASP A 125 48.64 10.97 12.42
CA ASP A 125 49.64 11.96 12.90
C ASP A 125 49.49 13.32 12.20
N LEU A 126 48.24 13.83 12.15
CA LEU A 126 47.95 15.05 11.41
C LEU A 126 48.51 16.27 12.15
N ARG A 127 49.35 17.05 11.47
CA ARG A 127 49.97 18.26 12.02
C ARG A 127 49.28 19.50 11.51
N ARG A 128 49.14 20.49 12.38
CA ARG A 128 48.55 21.79 12.07
C ARG A 128 49.47 22.60 11.16
N LEU A 129 48.96 23.04 10.00
CA LEU A 129 49.76 23.76 9.02
C LEU A 129 50.26 25.11 9.55
N ASP A 130 49.47 25.78 10.39
CA ASP A 130 49.83 27.05 11.04
C ASP A 130 51.02 26.96 12.00
N ARG A 131 51.42 25.74 12.39
CA ARG A 131 52.59 25.49 13.25
C ARG A 131 53.81 25.01 12.47
N MET A 132 53.73 24.91 11.14
CA MET A 132 54.82 24.43 10.30
C MET A 132 55.57 25.63 9.68
N PRO A 133 56.88 25.82 9.95
CA PRO A 133 57.65 26.92 9.36
C PRO A 133 57.81 26.74 7.85
N GLY A 134 57.95 27.84 7.10
CA GLY A 134 58.15 27.83 5.64
C GLY A 134 56.88 27.57 4.82
N THR A 135 55.70 27.73 5.44
CA THR A 135 54.39 27.50 4.82
C THR A 135 53.60 28.80 4.57
N GLU A 136 54.24 29.95 4.71
CA GLU A 136 53.63 31.29 4.63
C GLU A 136 52.90 31.50 3.29
N ALA A 137 53.58 31.21 2.18
CA ALA A 137 53.01 31.34 0.83
C ALA A 137 51.81 30.40 0.63
N LEU A 138 51.94 29.14 1.05
CA LEU A 138 50.85 28.17 0.99
C LEU A 138 49.64 28.63 1.82
N ARG A 139 49.87 29.19 3.02
CA ARG A 139 48.79 29.71 3.88
C ARG A 139 48.08 30.90 3.23
N ALA A 140 48.82 31.80 2.56
CA ALA A 140 48.24 32.93 1.83
C ALA A 140 47.35 32.46 0.67
N ASP A 141 47.81 31.49 -0.12
CA ASP A 141 47.06 30.92 -1.23
C ASP A 141 45.82 30.15 -0.76
N LEU A 142 45.95 29.35 0.31
CA LEU A 142 44.80 28.68 0.91
C LEU A 142 43.76 29.69 1.42
N ALA A 143 44.19 30.79 2.04
CA ALA A 143 43.29 31.85 2.46
C ALA A 143 42.57 32.50 1.28
N ALA A 144 43.25 32.68 0.14
CA ALA A 144 42.63 33.15 -1.10
C ALA A 144 41.59 32.17 -1.64
N LEU A 145 41.90 30.87 -1.69
CA LEU A 145 40.97 29.83 -2.13
C LEU A 145 39.76 29.68 -1.20
N VAL A 146 39.94 29.87 0.11
CA VAL A 146 38.82 29.90 1.09
C VAL A 146 37.87 31.06 0.82
N ARG A 147 38.41 32.25 0.51
CA ARG A 147 37.60 33.41 0.11
C ARG A 147 36.89 33.14 -1.21
N GLU A 148 37.59 32.58 -2.19
CA GLU A 148 37.02 32.21 -3.49
C GLU A 148 35.87 31.19 -3.36
N ALA A 149 36.04 30.17 -2.52
CA ALA A 149 35.01 29.18 -2.24
C ALA A 149 33.80 29.76 -1.48
N GLY A 150 33.90 31.00 -0.99
CA GLY A 150 32.84 31.71 -0.29
C GLY A 150 32.47 31.08 1.05
N LEU A 151 33.47 30.55 1.78
CA LEU A 151 33.27 29.98 3.11
C LEU A 151 33.14 31.10 4.16
N ARG A 152 32.12 31.00 5.02
CA ARG A 152 31.89 31.96 6.11
C ARG A 152 32.92 31.86 7.23
N ARG A 153 33.48 30.66 7.44
CA ARG A 153 34.49 30.37 8.47
C ARG A 153 35.61 29.57 7.82
N PRO A 154 36.87 29.97 7.99
CA PRO A 154 38.00 29.22 7.44
C PRO A 154 38.15 27.88 8.17
N PRO A 155 38.42 26.77 7.44
CA PRO A 155 38.77 25.50 8.08
C PRO A 155 40.19 25.54 8.65
N THR A 156 40.49 24.63 9.57
CA THR A 156 41.86 24.36 10.00
C THR A 156 42.55 23.45 9.00
N PHE A 157 43.62 23.93 8.36
CA PHE A 157 44.42 23.10 7.47
C PHE A 157 45.40 22.23 8.26
N VAL A 158 45.41 20.93 7.95
CA VAL A 158 46.30 19.95 8.56
C VAL A 158 47.06 19.18 7.48
N VAL A 159 48.29 18.80 7.75
CA VAL A 159 49.17 18.09 6.81
C VAL A 159 49.32 16.64 7.24
N SER A 160 49.20 15.71 6.28
CA SER A 160 49.51 14.29 6.46
C SER A 160 50.86 13.94 5.85
N ARG A 161 51.50 12.85 6.31
CA ARG A 161 52.77 12.36 5.76
C ARG A 161 52.63 11.62 4.42
N SER A 162 51.42 11.50 3.86
CA SER A 162 51.20 10.72 2.64
C SER A 162 51.78 11.42 1.40
N ALA A 163 52.55 10.69 0.59
CA ALA A 163 53.08 11.21 -0.68
C ALA A 163 52.02 11.32 -1.80
N ARG A 164 50.76 10.96 -1.54
CA ARG A 164 49.68 11.04 -2.53
C ARG A 164 49.31 12.51 -2.81
N VAL A 165 48.97 12.81 -4.07
CA VAL A 165 48.39 14.11 -4.45
C VAL A 165 46.88 14.05 -4.16
N SER A 166 46.50 14.24 -2.89
CA SER A 166 45.10 14.15 -2.45
C SER A 166 44.82 15.12 -1.31
N GLY A 167 43.54 15.50 -1.19
CA GLY A 167 42.97 16.16 -0.03
C GLY A 167 42.01 15.24 0.72
N ASN A 168 41.54 15.66 1.90
CA ASN A 168 40.31 15.16 2.51
C ASN A 168 39.74 16.19 3.48
N THR A 169 38.43 16.40 3.45
CA THR A 169 37.74 17.30 4.37
C THR A 169 37.03 16.50 5.46
N PHE A 170 37.23 16.89 6.72
CA PHE A 170 36.60 16.19 7.84
C PHE A 170 36.37 17.07 9.08
N GLY A 171 35.57 16.58 10.04
CA GLY A 171 35.29 17.26 11.30
C GLY A 171 33.89 16.98 11.83
N THR A 172 33.49 17.69 12.88
CA THR A 172 32.13 17.69 13.46
C THR A 172 31.51 19.08 13.36
N PHE A 173 30.27 19.24 13.86
CA PHE A 173 29.66 20.55 14.01
C PHE A 173 30.57 21.50 14.81
N GLY A 174 30.84 22.68 14.25
CA GLY A 174 31.69 23.71 14.87
C GLY A 174 33.18 23.64 14.51
N VAL A 175 33.75 22.45 14.26
CA VAL A 175 35.20 22.28 13.99
C VAL A 175 35.43 21.56 12.68
N ARG A 176 36.04 22.24 11.71
CA ARG A 176 36.29 21.73 10.36
C ARG A 176 37.77 21.70 10.03
N TYR A 177 38.22 20.58 9.47
CA TYR A 177 39.58 20.35 9.03
C TYR A 177 39.62 20.09 7.53
N VAL A 178 40.67 20.60 6.88
CA VAL A 178 41.05 20.20 5.52
C VAL A 178 42.43 19.59 5.60
N ARG A 179 42.52 18.29 5.33
CA ARG A 179 43.76 17.55 5.25
C ARG A 179 44.39 17.72 3.88
N LEU A 180 45.65 18.12 3.87
CA LEU A 180 46.51 18.17 2.70
C LEU A 180 47.55 17.05 2.83
N ASP A 181 47.56 16.11 1.89
CA ASP A 181 48.63 15.12 1.86
C ASP A 181 49.94 15.79 1.37
N LEU A 182 51.10 15.32 1.82
CA LEU A 182 52.40 15.92 1.49
C LEU A 182 52.63 16.00 -0.03
N GLY A 183 52.14 15.03 -0.80
CA GLY A 183 52.17 15.09 -2.26
C GLY A 183 51.38 16.26 -2.84
N LEU A 184 50.24 16.63 -2.24
CA LEU A 184 49.47 17.80 -2.63
C LEU A 184 50.19 19.11 -2.25
N VAL A 185 50.83 19.14 -1.08
CA VAL A 185 51.68 20.27 -0.66
C VAL A 185 52.86 20.46 -1.63
N HIS A 186 53.46 19.38 -2.11
CA HIS A 186 54.48 19.46 -3.15
C HIS A 186 53.92 19.97 -4.49
N ALA A 187 52.72 19.48 -4.88
CA ALA A 187 52.02 19.91 -6.09
C ALA A 187 51.66 21.42 -6.09
N HIS A 188 51.57 22.07 -4.93
CA HIS A 188 51.43 23.54 -4.85
C HIS A 188 52.53 24.26 -5.64
N ARG A 189 53.77 23.76 -5.58
CA ARG A 189 54.92 24.35 -6.27
C ARG A 189 55.08 23.84 -7.71
N THR A 190 54.87 22.54 -7.93
CA THR A 190 55.18 21.89 -9.21
C THR A 190 54.01 21.83 -10.18
N ALA A 191 52.77 21.88 -9.68
CA ALA A 191 51.55 21.81 -10.48
C ALA A 191 50.42 22.64 -9.82
N PRO A 192 50.56 23.98 -9.73
CA PRO A 192 49.64 24.84 -8.98
C PRO A 192 48.18 24.72 -9.43
N GLY A 193 47.93 24.45 -10.71
CA GLY A 193 46.57 24.17 -11.22
C GLY A 193 45.94 22.91 -10.64
N VAL A 194 46.74 21.84 -10.44
CA VAL A 194 46.31 20.60 -9.79
C VAL A 194 46.03 20.85 -8.30
N PHE A 195 46.94 21.54 -7.62
CA PHE A 195 46.76 21.94 -6.23
C PHE A 195 45.46 22.72 -6.03
N ARG A 196 45.25 23.76 -6.86
CA ARG A 196 44.06 24.61 -6.83
C ARG A 196 42.78 23.82 -7.05
N ALA A 197 42.73 22.96 -8.08
CA ALA A 197 41.55 22.17 -8.39
C ALA A 197 41.17 21.20 -7.24
N VAL A 198 42.16 20.53 -6.65
CA VAL A 198 41.94 19.62 -5.50
C VAL A 198 41.49 20.40 -4.26
N VAL A 199 42.14 21.51 -3.93
CA VAL A 199 41.74 22.32 -2.76
C VAL A 199 40.34 22.90 -2.93
N LEU A 200 39.99 23.42 -4.11
CA LEU A 200 38.62 23.91 -4.37
C LEU A 200 37.57 22.79 -4.29
N HIS A 201 37.90 21.55 -4.70
CA HIS A 201 37.04 20.39 -4.49
C HIS A 201 36.82 20.10 -3.00
N GLU A 202 37.88 20.12 -2.19
CA GLU A 202 37.77 19.92 -0.74
C GLU A 202 36.97 21.05 -0.06
N LEU A 203 37.22 22.31 -0.43
CA LEU A 203 36.46 23.45 0.08
C LEU A 203 34.98 23.41 -0.39
N ALA A 204 34.69 22.79 -1.53
CA ALA A 204 33.32 22.59 -2.00
C ALA A 204 32.51 21.68 -1.07
N HIS A 205 33.12 20.68 -0.42
CA HIS A 205 32.48 19.87 0.61
C HIS A 205 32.03 20.72 1.82
N LEU A 206 32.93 21.60 2.31
CA LEU A 206 32.59 22.54 3.37
C LEU A 206 31.47 23.50 2.95
N ARG A 207 31.52 24.00 1.72
CA ARG A 207 30.51 24.93 1.21
C ARG A 207 29.13 24.28 1.07
N ASN A 208 29.10 23.00 0.70
CA ASN A 208 27.90 22.17 0.60
C ASN A 208 27.37 21.70 1.96
N ALA A 209 28.10 21.95 3.05
CA ALA A 209 27.79 21.46 4.39
C ALA A 209 27.59 19.93 4.43
N ASP A 210 28.32 19.20 3.60
CA ASP A 210 28.14 17.75 3.43
C ASP A 210 29.10 16.91 4.31
N VAL A 211 30.00 17.54 5.06
CA VAL A 211 30.92 16.86 5.98
C VAL A 211 30.17 16.12 7.09
N ASP A 212 29.15 16.72 7.70
CA ASP A 212 28.36 16.04 8.73
C ASP A 212 27.57 14.88 8.15
N LEU A 213 26.94 15.11 7.00
CA LEU A 213 26.20 14.08 6.27
C LEU A 213 27.11 12.89 5.93
N THR A 214 28.37 13.15 5.56
CA THR A 214 29.40 12.13 5.33
C THR A 214 29.68 11.32 6.58
N ARG A 215 29.99 12.00 7.68
CA ARG A 215 30.34 11.36 8.95
C ARG A 215 29.18 10.56 9.50
N LEU A 216 27.97 11.12 9.46
CA LEU A 216 26.77 10.43 9.91
C LEU A 216 26.44 9.23 9.02
N THR A 217 26.63 9.33 7.71
CA THR A 217 26.48 8.18 6.79
C THR A 217 27.46 7.05 7.14
N ILE A 218 28.73 7.39 7.36
CA ILE A 218 29.76 6.41 7.75
C ILE A 218 29.42 5.81 9.12
N ALA A 219 29.00 6.63 10.07
CA ALA A 219 28.61 6.17 11.40
C ALA A 219 27.43 5.21 11.33
N LEU A 220 26.38 5.51 10.57
CA LEU A 220 25.22 4.63 10.34
C LEU A 220 25.63 3.30 9.67
N ALA A 221 26.51 3.36 8.67
CA ALA A 221 27.01 2.17 7.96
C ALA A 221 27.79 1.21 8.86
N TRP A 222 28.40 1.72 9.94
CA TRP A 222 29.08 0.90 10.97
C TRP A 222 28.17 0.58 12.16
N ALA A 223 27.25 1.46 12.52
CA ALA A 223 26.32 1.23 13.61
C ALA A 223 25.33 0.11 13.32
N PHE A 224 24.93 -0.08 12.06
CA PHE A 224 24.07 -1.20 11.68
C PHE A 224 24.71 -2.58 11.96
N PRO A 225 25.92 -2.91 11.44
CA PRO A 225 26.53 -4.21 11.74
C PRO A 225 26.88 -4.36 13.23
N LEU A 226 27.34 -3.31 13.91
CA LEU A 226 27.74 -3.39 15.31
C LEU A 226 26.55 -3.43 16.28
N GLY A 227 25.51 -2.65 16.01
CA GLY A 227 24.34 -2.48 16.87
C GLY A 227 23.14 -3.36 16.51
N VAL A 228 23.17 -4.06 15.37
CA VAL A 228 22.09 -4.99 14.96
C VAL A 228 22.66 -6.36 14.64
N LEU A 229 23.52 -6.48 13.62
CA LEU A 229 23.94 -7.80 13.12
C LEU A 229 24.74 -8.60 14.17
N ALA A 230 25.64 -7.96 14.91
CA ALA A 230 26.42 -8.64 15.93
C ALA A 230 25.55 -9.13 17.11
N PRO A 231 24.69 -8.30 17.75
CA PRO A 231 23.74 -8.78 18.76
C PRO A 231 22.83 -9.91 18.24
N VAL A 232 22.32 -9.75 17.03
CA VAL A 232 21.45 -10.74 16.38
C VAL A 232 22.19 -12.07 16.21
N ALA A 233 23.41 -12.06 15.64
CA ALA A 233 24.19 -13.27 15.42
C ALA A 233 24.56 -13.98 16.73
N VAL A 234 24.91 -13.24 17.78
CA VAL A 234 25.24 -13.81 19.12
C VAL A 234 24.02 -14.52 19.72
N ASN A 235 22.85 -13.89 19.70
CA ASN A 235 21.64 -14.48 20.27
C ASN A 235 21.13 -15.67 19.43
N TYR A 236 21.15 -15.57 18.10
CA TYR A 236 20.69 -16.63 17.20
C TYR A 236 21.53 -17.90 17.31
N ALA A 237 22.86 -17.79 17.49
CA ALA A 237 23.75 -18.96 17.62
C ALA A 237 23.42 -19.84 18.84
N GLY A 238 22.76 -19.30 19.87
CA GLY A 238 22.42 -20.02 21.11
C GLY A 238 20.94 -20.41 21.28
N ALA A 239 20.03 -19.86 20.47
CA ALA A 239 18.59 -19.91 20.78
C ALA A 239 17.69 -20.59 19.74
N VAL A 240 18.11 -20.70 18.48
CA VAL A 240 17.20 -21.05 17.36
C VAL A 240 17.75 -22.22 16.52
N PRO A 241 16.90 -23.19 16.08
CA PRO A 241 17.33 -24.26 15.18
C PRO A 241 17.92 -23.75 13.86
N ALA A 242 18.89 -24.48 13.30
CA ALA A 242 19.66 -24.06 12.12
C ALA A 242 18.84 -23.82 10.84
N THR A 243 17.69 -24.49 10.70
CA THR A 243 16.78 -24.31 9.57
C THR A 243 16.14 -22.92 9.54
N HIS A 244 15.78 -22.38 10.70
CA HIS A 244 15.26 -21.01 10.82
C HIS A 244 16.38 -19.97 10.66
N LEU A 245 17.61 -20.30 11.08
CA LEU A 245 18.78 -19.44 10.87
C LEU A 245 18.98 -19.11 9.40
N LEU A 246 18.92 -20.11 8.51
CA LEU A 246 19.14 -19.87 7.09
C LEU A 246 18.07 -18.93 6.50
N GLY A 247 16.81 -19.10 6.94
CA GLY A 247 15.67 -18.30 6.48
C GLY A 247 15.72 -16.81 6.87
N ASP A 248 16.31 -16.47 8.00
CA ASP A 248 16.44 -15.07 8.44
C ASP A 248 17.83 -14.49 8.09
N ALA A 249 18.88 -15.30 8.06
CA ALA A 249 20.24 -14.86 7.75
C ALA A 249 20.35 -14.23 6.35
N TRP A 250 19.69 -14.80 5.33
CA TRP A 250 19.73 -14.21 3.99
C TRP A 250 19.01 -12.86 3.94
N ARG A 251 17.92 -12.68 4.69
CA ARG A 251 17.22 -11.38 4.80
C ARG A 251 18.11 -10.34 5.46
N LEU A 252 18.75 -10.69 6.57
CA LEU A 252 19.71 -9.83 7.27
C LEU A 252 20.90 -9.46 6.37
N ALA A 253 21.40 -10.40 5.56
CA ALA A 253 22.44 -10.13 4.58
C ALA A 253 21.95 -9.15 3.49
N VAL A 254 20.71 -9.31 3.00
CA VAL A 254 20.10 -8.35 2.06
C VAL A 254 19.94 -6.97 2.71
N PHE A 255 19.53 -6.89 3.97
CA PHE A 255 19.41 -5.63 4.72
C PHE A 255 20.75 -4.94 4.90
N ALA A 256 21.78 -5.69 5.29
CA ALA A 256 23.15 -5.18 5.35
C ALA A 256 23.58 -4.63 3.99
N LEU A 257 23.33 -5.38 2.91
CA LEU A 257 23.65 -4.92 1.55
C LEU A 257 22.91 -3.63 1.19
N VAL A 258 21.61 -3.53 1.48
CA VAL A 258 20.81 -2.33 1.22
C VAL A 258 21.33 -1.13 1.98
N VAL A 259 21.67 -1.28 3.27
CA VAL A 259 22.25 -0.22 4.10
C VAL A 259 23.59 0.24 3.52
N GLN A 260 24.51 -0.68 3.22
CA GLN A 260 25.84 -0.34 2.72
C GLN A 260 25.81 0.29 1.33
N VAL A 261 25.03 -0.27 0.39
CA VAL A 261 24.88 0.31 -0.96
C VAL A 261 24.26 1.69 -0.91
N SER A 262 23.28 1.90 -0.03
CA SER A 262 22.67 3.21 0.19
C SER A 262 23.69 4.20 0.75
N ALA A 263 24.49 3.80 1.74
CA ALA A 263 25.56 4.63 2.31
C ALA A 263 26.59 5.02 1.25
N TRP A 264 27.06 4.07 0.44
CA TRP A 264 27.98 4.37 -0.68
C TRP A 264 27.35 5.25 -1.75
N SER A 265 26.04 5.14 -1.98
CA SER A 265 25.31 6.04 -2.89
C SER A 265 25.38 7.49 -2.42
N VAL A 266 25.27 7.74 -1.11
CA VAL A 266 25.40 9.07 -0.51
C VAL A 266 26.80 9.63 -0.72
N LEU A 267 27.83 8.85 -0.37
CA LEU A 267 29.23 9.26 -0.50
C LEU A 267 29.57 9.60 -1.96
N ARG A 268 29.10 8.79 -2.92
CA ARG A 268 29.27 9.09 -4.35
C ARG A 268 28.52 10.35 -4.80
N ALA A 269 27.31 10.59 -4.29
CA ALA A 269 26.52 11.78 -4.63
C ALA A 269 27.25 13.06 -4.24
N ARG A 270 27.93 13.02 -3.10
CA ARG A 270 28.68 14.13 -2.53
C ARG A 270 29.85 14.54 -3.42
N GLU A 271 30.62 13.58 -3.90
CA GLU A 271 31.75 13.85 -4.81
C GLU A 271 31.27 14.57 -6.07
N PHE A 272 30.17 14.13 -6.67
CA PHE A 272 29.59 14.81 -7.84
C PHE A 272 29.07 16.23 -7.53
N ALA A 273 28.62 16.47 -6.30
CA ALA A 273 28.18 17.80 -5.87
C ALA A 273 29.34 18.76 -5.60
N ALA A 274 30.48 18.26 -5.12
CA ALA A 274 31.71 19.03 -4.99
C ALA A 274 32.32 19.35 -6.36
N ASP A 275 32.43 18.35 -7.25
CA ASP A 275 32.87 18.51 -8.64
C ASP A 275 32.06 19.57 -9.40
N ALA A 276 30.78 19.72 -9.05
CA ALA A 276 29.89 20.68 -9.70
C ALA A 276 30.17 22.15 -9.38
N ARG A 277 30.97 22.43 -8.34
CA ARG A 277 31.36 23.80 -7.96
C ARG A 277 32.63 24.29 -8.63
N LEU A 278 33.40 23.40 -9.24
CA LEU A 278 34.64 23.75 -9.91
C LEU A 278 34.37 24.73 -11.07
N SER A 279 35.25 25.71 -11.23
CA SER A 279 35.21 26.59 -12.40
C SER A 279 35.46 25.79 -13.67
N ARG A 280 35.22 26.38 -14.86
CA ARG A 280 35.45 25.67 -16.13
C ARG A 280 36.90 25.20 -16.29
N VAL A 281 37.85 26.02 -15.83
CA VAL A 281 39.30 25.70 -15.88
C VAL A 281 39.62 24.59 -14.89
N ASP A 282 39.18 24.71 -13.64
CA ASP A 282 39.42 23.67 -12.62
C ASP A 282 38.77 22.34 -12.97
N ALA A 283 37.56 22.38 -13.52
CA ALA A 283 36.85 21.20 -13.99
C ALA A 283 37.59 20.53 -15.16
N ALA A 284 38.31 21.29 -15.99
CA ALA A 284 39.17 20.73 -17.04
C ALA A 284 40.41 20.06 -16.45
N THR A 285 41.07 20.70 -15.48
CA THR A 285 42.21 20.13 -14.74
C THR A 285 41.81 18.84 -14.01
N ALA A 286 40.73 18.89 -13.22
CA ALA A 286 40.19 17.73 -12.52
C ALA A 286 39.85 16.59 -13.48
N ARG A 287 39.25 16.89 -14.64
CA ARG A 287 38.96 15.89 -15.67
C ARG A 287 40.23 15.26 -16.24
N ALA A 288 41.28 16.04 -16.50
CA ALA A 288 42.55 15.53 -16.99
C ALA A 288 43.21 14.59 -15.96
N MET A 289 43.21 14.98 -14.68
CA MET A 289 43.70 14.12 -13.58
C MET A 289 42.92 12.81 -13.50
N LEU A 290 41.59 12.87 -13.51
CA LEU A 290 40.72 11.69 -13.45
C LEU A 290 40.84 10.80 -14.70
N ALA A 291 41.20 11.37 -15.84
CA ALA A 291 41.47 10.62 -17.06
C ALA A 291 42.84 9.93 -17.04
N ALA A 292 43.83 10.52 -16.40
CA ALA A 292 45.15 9.93 -16.20
C ALA A 292 45.10 8.70 -15.26
N ASP A 293 44.20 8.72 -14.28
CA ASP A 293 43.98 7.60 -13.34
C ASP A 293 43.15 6.42 -13.95
N ARG A 294 42.98 6.40 -15.28
CA ARG A 294 42.32 5.30 -15.99
C ARG A 294 43.22 4.07 -16.08
N THR A 295 43.47 3.43 -14.93
CA THR A 295 43.82 2.00 -14.95
C THR A 295 42.70 1.24 -15.67
N ARG A 296 43.04 0.32 -16.60
CA ARG A 296 42.06 -0.43 -17.40
C ARG A 296 41.14 -1.24 -16.49
N ALA A 297 39.98 -0.67 -16.18
CA ALA A 297 38.98 -1.29 -15.33
C ALA A 297 38.32 -2.49 -16.05
N GLY A 298 38.84 -3.69 -15.83
CA GLY A 298 38.25 -4.96 -16.28
C GLY A 298 36.83 -5.17 -15.74
N ARG A 299 36.07 -6.12 -16.29
CA ARG A 299 34.64 -6.38 -15.93
C ARG A 299 34.43 -6.54 -14.40
N TRP A 300 35.35 -7.23 -13.73
CA TRP A 300 35.34 -7.41 -12.27
C TRP A 300 35.52 -6.12 -11.48
N SER A 301 36.38 -5.21 -11.95
CA SER A 301 36.57 -3.91 -11.30
C SER A 301 35.32 -3.02 -11.41
N ARG A 302 34.50 -3.20 -12.45
CA ARG A 302 33.20 -2.50 -12.59
C ARG A 302 32.16 -3.03 -11.61
N LEU A 303 32.14 -4.34 -11.35
CA LEU A 303 31.31 -4.93 -10.29
C LEU A 303 31.81 -4.48 -8.91
N ALA A 304 33.11 -4.57 -8.65
CA ALA A 304 33.71 -4.08 -7.41
C ALA A 304 33.48 -2.58 -7.19
N ALA A 305 33.36 -1.78 -8.26
CA ALA A 305 33.05 -0.36 -8.18
C ALA A 305 31.67 -0.05 -7.58
N VAL A 306 30.73 -1.00 -7.63
CA VAL A 306 29.44 -0.87 -6.93
C VAL A 306 29.66 -0.83 -5.41
N PHE A 307 30.69 -1.52 -4.92
CA PHE A 307 31.04 -1.67 -3.52
C PHE A 307 32.14 -0.69 -3.03
N ARG A 308 32.59 0.23 -3.88
CA ARG A 308 33.61 1.23 -3.50
C ARG A 308 32.98 2.49 -2.92
N PHE A 309 33.60 3.01 -1.85
CA PHE A 309 33.23 4.27 -1.21
C PHE A 309 33.33 5.49 -2.13
N GLN A 310 34.24 5.45 -3.10
CA GLN A 310 34.48 6.53 -4.06
C GLN A 310 33.98 6.14 -5.46
N PRO A 311 33.36 7.08 -6.20
CA PRO A 311 32.99 6.83 -7.58
C PRO A 311 34.25 6.65 -8.44
N LEU A 312 34.15 5.82 -9.49
CA LEU A 312 35.24 5.63 -10.44
C LEU A 312 35.67 6.97 -11.06
N ALA A 313 36.98 7.14 -11.28
CA ALA A 313 37.52 8.35 -11.88
C ALA A 313 36.87 8.67 -13.25
N GLY A 314 36.63 7.64 -14.06
CA GLY A 314 35.89 7.77 -15.32
C GLY A 314 34.45 8.26 -15.15
N ALA A 315 33.74 7.83 -14.10
CA ALA A 315 32.38 8.30 -13.83
C ALA A 315 32.36 9.77 -13.42
N ARG A 316 33.32 10.23 -12.60
CA ARG A 316 33.49 11.66 -12.27
C ARG A 316 33.86 12.49 -13.49
N ALA A 317 34.79 12.02 -14.33
CA ALA A 317 35.18 12.70 -15.55
C ALA A 317 34.00 12.84 -16.54
N ASP A 318 33.18 11.79 -16.70
CA ASP A 318 31.96 11.80 -17.52
C ASP A 318 30.91 12.78 -16.98
N GLU A 319 30.77 12.84 -15.65
CA GLU A 319 29.83 13.74 -14.97
C GLU A 319 30.29 15.20 -15.06
N LEU A 320 31.60 15.45 -15.02
CA LEU A 320 32.23 16.74 -15.35
C LEU A 320 31.96 17.15 -16.80
N ALA A 321 31.95 16.20 -17.74
CA ALA A 321 31.66 16.44 -19.15
C ALA A 321 30.16 16.62 -19.46
N ARG A 322 29.26 16.04 -18.65
CA ARG A 322 27.80 16.04 -18.89
C ARG A 322 27.01 16.50 -17.66
N PRO A 323 26.97 17.81 -17.35
CA PRO A 323 26.30 18.33 -16.14
C PRO A 323 24.83 17.94 -15.99
N ALA A 324 24.12 17.67 -17.09
CA ALA A 324 22.73 17.23 -17.08
C ALA A 324 22.52 15.88 -16.35
N ARG A 325 23.54 15.01 -16.27
CA ARG A 325 23.44 13.73 -15.57
C ARG A 325 23.39 13.88 -14.04
N ARG A 326 23.80 15.02 -13.48
CA ARG A 326 23.86 15.31 -12.03
C ARG A 326 22.49 15.59 -11.44
N VAL A 327 21.63 16.11 -12.29
CA VAL A 327 20.29 16.61 -11.96
C VAL A 327 19.19 15.73 -12.56
N ALA A 328 19.57 14.70 -13.32
CA ALA A 328 18.64 13.71 -13.83
C ALA A 328 18.03 12.91 -12.68
N ALA A 329 16.71 12.81 -12.66
CA ALA A 329 15.99 11.93 -11.73
C ALA A 329 16.20 10.48 -12.16
N ARG A 330 17.04 9.73 -11.43
CA ARG A 330 17.40 8.35 -11.77
C ARG A 330 16.42 7.36 -11.11
N PRO A 331 15.73 6.49 -11.86
CA PRO A 331 14.77 5.54 -11.29
C PRO A 331 15.35 4.65 -10.18
N VAL A 332 16.64 4.30 -10.25
CA VAL A 332 17.31 3.51 -9.22
C VAL A 332 17.36 4.20 -7.85
N GLU A 333 17.38 5.54 -7.79
CA GLU A 333 17.31 6.28 -6.52
C GLU A 333 15.93 6.13 -5.89
N ALA A 334 14.88 6.17 -6.73
CA ALA A 334 13.51 5.95 -6.30
C ALA A 334 13.31 4.51 -5.83
N LEU A 335 13.85 3.54 -6.58
CA LEU A 335 13.82 2.11 -6.21
C LEU A 335 14.45 1.89 -4.84
N GLY A 336 15.65 2.43 -4.59
CA GLY A 336 16.33 2.29 -3.30
C GLY A 336 15.57 2.95 -2.15
N ALA A 337 15.01 4.15 -2.37
CA ALA A 337 14.19 4.82 -1.36
C ALA A 337 12.89 4.05 -1.06
N GLY A 338 12.22 3.55 -2.10
CA GLY A 338 11.07 2.68 -1.97
C GLY A 338 11.41 1.41 -1.21
N LEU A 339 12.50 0.74 -1.55
CA LEU A 339 12.99 -0.48 -0.89
C LEU A 339 13.23 -0.24 0.61
N ALA A 340 13.91 0.85 0.95
CA ALA A 340 14.15 1.26 2.33
C ALA A 340 12.85 1.47 3.11
N ALA A 341 11.90 2.22 2.53
CA ALA A 341 10.60 2.45 3.17
C ALA A 341 9.77 1.17 3.27
N GLY A 342 9.82 0.30 2.26
CA GLY A 342 9.11 -0.98 2.26
C GLY A 342 9.59 -1.89 3.37
N ILE A 343 10.90 -1.95 3.60
CA ILE A 343 11.49 -2.71 4.70
C ILE A 343 11.06 -2.13 6.05
N ALA A 344 11.02 -0.80 6.18
CA ALA A 344 10.64 -0.11 7.41
C ALA A 344 9.12 -0.20 7.73
N ALA A 345 8.27 -0.39 6.72
CA ALA A 345 6.83 -0.21 6.89
C ALA A 345 6.18 -1.23 7.86
N PRO A 346 6.42 -2.56 7.75
CA PRO A 346 5.84 -3.52 8.66
C PRO A 346 6.22 -3.32 10.15
N PRO A 347 7.51 -3.20 10.53
CA PRO A 347 7.86 -3.02 11.95
C PRO A 347 7.43 -1.66 12.50
N LEU A 348 7.35 -0.62 11.66
CA LEU A 348 6.76 0.65 12.08
C LEU A 348 5.25 0.52 12.31
N LEU A 349 4.53 -0.22 11.47
CA LEU A 349 3.10 -0.47 11.67
C LEU A 349 2.85 -1.24 12.96
N ASP A 350 3.66 -2.28 13.19
CA ASP A 350 3.66 -3.04 14.42
C ASP A 350 3.85 -2.10 15.61
N LEU A 351 4.93 -1.31 15.65
CA LEU A 351 5.18 -0.33 16.71
C LEU A 351 4.01 0.66 16.91
N MET A 352 3.44 1.22 15.84
CA MET A 352 2.35 2.21 15.94
C MET A 352 1.05 1.61 16.42
N SER A 353 0.75 0.35 16.07
CA SER A 353 -0.46 -0.34 16.54
C SER A 353 -0.47 -0.58 18.05
N HIS A 354 0.70 -0.52 18.69
CA HIS A 354 0.89 -0.74 20.13
C HIS A 354 1.02 0.54 20.96
N LEU A 355 1.17 1.71 20.34
CA LEU A 355 1.21 2.96 21.10
C LEU A 355 -0.20 3.27 21.65
N PRO A 356 -0.32 3.78 22.90
CA PRO A 356 -1.61 4.20 23.45
C PRO A 356 -2.33 5.15 22.49
N ARG A 357 -3.66 5.03 22.37
CA ARG A 357 -4.57 5.73 21.44
C ARG A 357 -4.47 7.27 21.52
N THR A 358 -3.34 7.84 21.11
CA THR A 358 -2.99 9.25 21.28
C THR A 358 -3.39 10.11 20.07
N LEU A 359 -3.82 9.48 18.98
CA LEU A 359 -4.41 10.16 17.82
C LEU A 359 -5.87 9.72 17.69
N GLY A 360 -6.80 10.68 17.83
CA GLY A 360 -8.24 10.43 17.79
C GLY A 360 -8.70 9.87 16.45
N GLY A 361 -8.79 8.55 16.37
CA GLY A 361 -9.38 7.79 15.28
C GLY A 361 -10.10 6.55 15.84
N PRO A 362 -11.20 6.11 15.21
CA PRO A 362 -12.03 5.00 15.71
C PRO A 362 -11.34 3.62 15.65
N ASP A 363 -10.29 3.45 14.84
CA ASP A 363 -9.58 2.17 14.67
C ASP A 363 -8.03 2.32 14.75
N PRO A 364 -7.34 1.63 15.68
CA PRO A 364 -5.88 1.67 15.81
C PRO A 364 -5.14 1.26 14.54
N LEU A 365 -5.73 0.41 13.68
CA LEU A 365 -5.06 -0.10 12.49
C LEU A 365 -4.95 0.98 11.39
N THR A 366 -6.06 1.67 11.09
CA THR A 366 -6.07 2.75 10.08
C THR A 366 -5.31 4.00 10.55
N GLY A 367 -5.41 4.34 11.84
CA GLY A 367 -4.64 5.42 12.46
C GLY A 367 -3.13 5.15 12.43
N GLY A 368 -2.71 3.97 12.87
CA GLY A 368 -1.31 3.53 12.85
C GLY A 368 -0.75 3.52 11.44
N ALA A 369 -1.45 2.93 10.47
CA ALA A 369 -1.03 2.89 9.08
C ALA A 369 -0.82 4.29 8.48
N PHE A 370 -1.68 5.27 8.81
CA PHE A 370 -1.47 6.64 8.35
C PHE A 370 -0.23 7.29 8.96
N LEU A 371 -0.01 7.12 10.25
CA LEU A 371 1.16 7.67 10.93
C LEU A 371 2.46 7.09 10.36
N VAL A 372 2.50 5.77 10.13
CA VAL A 372 3.61 5.13 9.39
C VAL A 372 3.72 5.71 7.98
N GLY A 373 2.59 5.88 7.30
CA GLY A 373 2.51 6.56 6.03
C GLY A 373 3.16 7.94 6.08
N LEU A 374 2.91 8.76 7.09
CA LEU A 374 3.52 10.09 7.23
C LEU A 374 5.03 10.02 7.51
N LEU A 375 5.44 9.14 8.44
CA LEU A 375 6.84 8.93 8.81
C LEU A 375 7.68 8.46 7.61
N LEU A 376 7.13 7.63 6.73
CA LEU A 376 7.78 7.16 5.51
C LEU A 376 7.51 8.06 4.29
N GLY A 377 6.38 8.74 4.26
CA GLY A 377 5.97 9.64 3.19
C GLY A 377 6.86 10.88 3.13
N ALA A 378 7.29 11.41 4.27
CA ALA A 378 8.21 12.55 4.35
C ALA A 378 9.57 12.27 3.68
N PRO A 379 10.32 11.21 4.04
CA PRO A 379 11.58 10.88 3.40
C PRO A 379 11.43 10.54 1.91
N LEU A 380 10.40 9.77 1.54
CA LEU A 380 10.11 9.45 0.14
C LEU A 380 9.75 10.71 -0.68
N ALA A 381 9.00 11.65 -0.10
CA ALA A 381 8.68 12.93 -0.72
C ALA A 381 9.92 13.80 -0.94
N LEU A 382 10.87 13.80 0.00
CA LEU A 382 12.13 14.53 -0.16
C LEU A 382 12.94 14.01 -1.34
N VAL A 383 13.04 12.68 -1.50
CA VAL A 383 13.73 12.02 -2.62
C VAL A 383 13.03 12.33 -3.94
N THR A 384 11.73 12.07 -4.01
CA THR A 384 10.92 12.20 -5.24
C THR A 384 10.81 13.65 -5.71
N THR A 385 10.39 14.55 -4.81
CA THR A 385 10.25 15.98 -5.08
C THR A 385 11.62 16.58 -5.39
N GLY A 386 12.64 16.29 -4.59
CA GLY A 386 14.00 16.80 -4.82
C GLY A 386 14.56 16.40 -6.19
N ALA A 387 14.47 15.13 -6.57
CA ALA A 387 15.00 14.65 -7.85
C ALA A 387 14.24 15.23 -9.06
N LEU A 388 12.90 15.19 -9.03
CA LEU A 388 12.08 15.64 -10.14
C LEU A 388 12.08 17.18 -10.30
N TRP A 389 12.13 17.92 -9.20
CA TRP A 389 12.28 19.39 -9.24
C TRP A 389 13.65 19.82 -9.74
N ARG A 390 14.75 19.16 -9.33
CA ARG A 390 16.08 19.45 -9.88
C ARG A 390 16.14 19.19 -11.39
N SER A 391 15.53 18.09 -11.84
CA SER A 391 15.44 17.77 -13.28
C SER A 391 14.64 18.82 -14.05
N ALA A 392 13.50 19.28 -13.52
CA ALA A 392 12.67 20.32 -14.13
C ALA A 392 13.36 21.70 -14.12
N TRP A 393 14.04 22.04 -13.03
CA TRP A 393 14.83 23.26 -12.91
C TRP A 393 15.96 23.29 -13.94
N TRP A 394 16.70 22.17 -14.08
CA TRP A 394 17.76 22.07 -15.08
C TRP A 394 17.25 22.18 -16.51
N ALA A 395 16.12 21.53 -16.82
CA ALA A 395 15.49 21.65 -18.14
C ALA A 395 15.17 23.10 -18.51
N ARG A 396 14.83 23.93 -17.52
CA ARG A 396 14.57 25.36 -17.71
C ARG A 396 15.85 26.19 -17.94
N HIS A 397 16.95 25.85 -17.26
CA HIS A 397 18.18 26.67 -17.27
C HIS A 397 19.24 26.20 -18.29
N GLY A 398 19.36 24.90 -18.49
CA GLY A 398 20.45 24.26 -19.25
C GLY A 398 20.03 23.64 -20.58
N GLY A 399 18.80 23.86 -21.05
CA GLY A 399 18.32 23.39 -22.38
C GLY A 399 18.02 21.89 -22.50
N GLY A 400 17.90 21.16 -21.38
CA GLY A 400 17.59 19.72 -21.37
C GLY A 400 16.09 19.38 -21.37
N ARG A 401 15.77 18.09 -21.56
CA ARG A 401 14.41 17.57 -21.36
C ARG A 401 14.19 17.22 -19.89
N ALA A 402 13.14 17.77 -19.29
CA ALA A 402 12.72 17.40 -17.93
C ALA A 402 12.24 15.94 -17.90
N SER A 403 12.51 15.24 -16.80
CA SER A 403 11.93 13.91 -16.56
C SER A 403 10.40 13.98 -16.59
N ARG A 404 9.76 12.98 -17.19
CA ARG A 404 8.30 12.81 -17.15
C ARG A 404 7.81 12.26 -15.81
N GLY A 405 8.70 11.76 -14.96
CA GLY A 405 8.40 11.27 -13.61
C GLY A 405 7.77 9.88 -13.51
N GLY A 406 7.07 9.38 -14.54
CA GLY A 406 6.36 8.09 -14.49
C GLY A 406 7.26 6.90 -14.11
N LEU A 407 8.37 6.68 -14.82
CA LEU A 407 9.30 5.59 -14.51
C LEU A 407 9.96 5.75 -13.12
N PHE A 408 10.19 6.98 -12.68
CA PHE A 408 10.73 7.25 -11.34
C PHE A 408 9.73 6.83 -10.26
N GLY A 409 8.46 7.17 -10.44
CA GLY A 409 7.39 6.76 -9.54
C GLY A 409 7.08 5.27 -9.56
N ALA A 410 7.14 4.62 -10.74
CA ALA A 410 7.04 3.16 -10.85
C ALA A 410 8.14 2.46 -10.06
N ALA A 411 9.39 2.93 -10.19
CA ALA A 411 10.53 2.38 -9.48
C ALA A 411 10.40 2.56 -7.95
N LEU A 412 9.90 3.72 -7.49
CA LEU A 412 9.56 3.95 -6.08
C LEU A 412 8.58 2.90 -5.55
N ALA A 413 7.46 2.70 -6.23
CA ALA A 413 6.43 1.75 -5.82
C ALA A 413 6.93 0.29 -5.89
N ALA A 414 7.67 -0.08 -6.93
CA ALA A 414 8.30 -1.39 -7.03
C ALA A 414 9.25 -1.65 -5.85
N GLY A 415 10.07 -0.66 -5.49
CA GLY A 415 10.94 -0.73 -4.32
C GLY A 415 10.15 -0.95 -3.04
N LEU A 416 9.08 -0.15 -2.83
CA LEU A 416 8.20 -0.26 -1.66
C LEU A 416 7.60 -1.66 -1.52
N LEU A 417 7.06 -2.21 -2.61
CA LEU A 417 6.46 -3.54 -2.64
C LEU A 417 7.48 -4.65 -2.36
N VAL A 418 8.65 -4.59 -3.01
CA VAL A 418 9.74 -5.57 -2.79
C VAL A 418 10.26 -5.48 -1.36
N GLY A 419 10.48 -4.26 -0.84
CA GLY A 419 10.94 -4.04 0.53
C GLY A 419 9.97 -4.58 1.56
N ARG A 420 8.66 -4.35 1.36
CA ARG A 420 7.59 -4.90 2.21
C ARG A 420 7.65 -6.42 2.25
N ARG A 421 7.84 -7.06 1.10
CA ARG A 421 7.96 -8.53 1.02
C ARG A 421 9.24 -9.06 1.66
N LEU A 422 10.34 -8.33 1.61
CA LEU A 422 11.58 -8.71 2.29
C LEU A 422 11.45 -8.62 3.82
N ALA A 423 10.74 -7.61 4.33
CA ALA A 423 10.44 -7.45 5.75
C ALA A 423 9.31 -8.38 6.25
N TRP A 424 8.64 -9.10 5.35
CA TRP A 424 7.60 -10.05 5.73
C TRP A 424 8.23 -11.29 6.36
N SER A 425 8.02 -11.47 7.67
CA SER A 425 8.44 -12.70 8.36
C SER A 425 7.50 -13.84 7.95
N ALA A 426 8.01 -14.79 7.17
CA ALA A 426 7.31 -16.01 6.78
C ALA A 426 6.94 -16.94 7.96
N GLY A 427 7.25 -16.55 9.20
CA GLY A 427 7.02 -17.36 10.41
C GLY A 427 5.59 -17.36 10.93
N TYR A 428 4.75 -16.37 10.57
CA TYR A 428 3.42 -16.17 11.20
C TYR A 428 2.22 -16.60 10.36
N ALA A 429 2.38 -16.75 9.05
CA ALA A 429 1.30 -17.23 8.18
C ALA A 429 1.88 -18.31 7.27
N SER A 430 1.38 -19.54 7.41
CA SER A 430 1.59 -20.64 6.44
C SER A 430 1.00 -20.34 5.07
N ASP A 431 0.38 -19.18 4.92
CA ASP A 431 -0.51 -18.92 3.82
C ASP A 431 0.22 -18.14 2.76
N ARG A 432 0.41 -18.80 1.62
CA ARG A 432 0.67 -18.09 0.39
C ARG A 432 -0.57 -17.23 0.14
N PRO A 433 -0.53 -15.89 0.31
CA PRO A 433 -1.61 -15.07 -0.22
C PRO A 433 -1.79 -15.47 -1.68
N ALA A 434 -3.03 -15.58 -2.11
CA ALA A 434 -3.33 -15.94 -3.49
C ALA A 434 -2.50 -15.03 -4.40
N TRP A 435 -1.58 -15.62 -5.17
CA TRP A 435 -0.53 -14.87 -5.89
C TRP A 435 -1.11 -13.74 -6.76
N TRP A 436 -2.36 -13.91 -7.21
CA TRP A 436 -3.12 -12.95 -7.99
C TRP A 436 -3.55 -11.71 -7.19
N VAL A 437 -3.84 -11.82 -5.88
CA VAL A 437 -4.15 -10.67 -5.00
C VAL A 437 -2.94 -9.76 -4.94
N GLU A 438 -1.78 -10.36 -4.69
CA GLU A 438 -0.52 -9.67 -4.55
C GLU A 438 -0.02 -9.09 -5.89
N LEU A 439 -0.27 -9.79 -7.00
CA LEU A 439 -0.06 -9.25 -8.33
C LEU A 439 -0.96 -8.04 -8.60
N THR A 440 -2.24 -8.11 -8.25
CA THR A 440 -3.20 -7.00 -8.42
C THR A 440 -2.78 -5.78 -7.62
N TRP A 441 -2.40 -5.97 -6.35
CA TRP A 441 -1.86 -4.90 -5.51
C TRP A 441 -0.55 -4.33 -6.06
N ALA A 442 0.33 -5.18 -6.58
CA ALA A 442 1.56 -4.73 -7.19
C ALA A 442 1.29 -3.85 -8.43
N VAL A 443 0.35 -4.25 -9.28
CA VAL A 443 -0.07 -3.48 -10.47
C VAL A 443 -0.67 -2.14 -10.05
N LEU A 444 -1.61 -2.13 -9.08
CA LEU A 444 -2.23 -0.90 -8.57
C LEU A 444 -1.19 0.02 -7.92
N GLY A 445 -0.22 -0.53 -7.19
CA GLY A 445 0.87 0.25 -6.59
C GLY A 445 1.82 0.85 -7.59
N ILE A 446 2.21 0.08 -8.60
CA ILE A 446 3.04 0.60 -9.70
C ILE A 446 2.27 1.71 -10.44
N ALA A 447 0.99 1.51 -10.72
CA ALA A 447 0.15 2.54 -11.35
C ALA A 447 0.05 3.81 -10.48
N GLY A 448 -0.23 3.67 -9.19
CA GLY A 448 -0.25 4.78 -8.21
C GLY A 448 1.09 5.51 -8.15
N GLY A 449 2.20 4.77 -8.13
CA GLY A 449 3.55 5.31 -8.21
C GLY A 449 3.79 6.11 -9.50
N VAL A 450 3.41 5.57 -10.66
CA VAL A 450 3.51 6.28 -11.96
C VAL A 450 2.74 7.59 -11.93
N LEU A 451 1.52 7.58 -11.40
CA LEU A 451 0.68 8.77 -11.28
C LEU A 451 1.33 9.80 -10.35
N LEU A 452 1.82 9.38 -9.18
CA LEU A 452 2.54 10.23 -8.24
C LEU A 452 3.77 10.88 -8.88
N GLY A 453 4.62 10.10 -9.55
CA GLY A 453 5.81 10.61 -10.23
C GLY A 453 5.48 11.61 -11.34
N ARG A 454 4.45 11.33 -12.15
CA ARG A 454 3.96 12.26 -13.18
C ARG A 454 3.38 13.54 -12.58
N TRP A 455 2.66 13.42 -11.47
CA TRP A 455 2.08 14.53 -10.73
C TRP A 455 3.17 15.47 -10.21
N VAL A 456 4.20 14.93 -9.53
CA VAL A 456 5.34 15.74 -9.03
C VAL A 456 6.08 16.42 -10.19
N ALA A 457 6.35 15.71 -11.28
CA ALA A 457 7.04 16.26 -12.44
C ALA A 457 6.22 17.34 -13.18
N LEU A 458 4.89 17.22 -13.20
CA LEU A 458 4.00 18.25 -13.75
C LEU A 458 3.93 19.46 -12.82
N GLY A 459 3.80 19.24 -11.51
CA GLY A 459 3.83 20.29 -10.48
C GLY A 459 5.12 21.11 -10.56
N ALA A 460 6.27 20.47 -10.64
CA ALA A 460 7.57 21.13 -10.78
C ALA A 460 7.61 22.04 -12.02
N ARG A 461 7.18 21.54 -13.19
CA ARG A 461 7.19 22.31 -14.45
C ARG A 461 6.23 23.49 -14.42
N THR A 462 5.04 23.31 -13.86
CA THR A 462 4.00 24.35 -13.83
C THR A 462 4.34 25.48 -12.86
N HIS A 463 4.84 25.16 -11.67
CA HIS A 463 5.30 26.15 -10.69
C HIS A 463 6.57 26.86 -11.14
N LEU A 464 7.60 26.12 -11.59
CA LEU A 464 8.85 26.73 -12.06
C LEU A 464 8.62 27.64 -13.27
N ARG A 465 7.65 27.40 -14.14
CA ARG A 465 7.35 28.34 -15.25
C ARG A 465 6.91 29.73 -14.77
N ARG A 466 6.34 29.85 -13.57
CA ARG A 466 5.85 31.13 -13.02
C ARG A 466 6.82 31.82 -12.09
N VAL A 467 7.68 31.08 -11.41
CA VAL A 467 8.67 31.68 -10.52
C VAL A 467 9.75 32.35 -11.39
N PRO A 468 10.11 33.62 -11.14
CA PRO A 468 11.25 34.25 -11.82
C PRO A 468 12.52 33.39 -11.69
N VAL A 469 13.34 33.36 -12.73
CA VAL A 469 14.54 32.49 -12.81
C VAL A 469 15.49 32.75 -11.63
N ASP A 470 15.62 34.01 -11.22
CA ASP A 470 16.56 34.45 -10.20
C ASP A 470 15.98 34.47 -8.77
N ASP A 471 14.68 34.12 -8.60
CA ASP A 471 14.01 34.14 -7.30
C ASP A 471 14.17 32.79 -6.57
N ALA A 472 15.31 32.64 -5.90
CA ALA A 472 15.63 31.46 -5.11
C ALA A 472 14.64 31.22 -3.95
N THR A 473 14.12 32.29 -3.34
CA THR A 473 13.21 32.22 -2.18
C THR A 473 11.85 31.65 -2.60
N ARG A 474 11.24 32.19 -3.66
CA ARG A 474 9.97 31.64 -4.19
C ARG A 474 10.15 30.23 -4.73
N THR A 475 11.30 29.90 -5.32
CA THR A 475 11.60 28.54 -5.76
C THR A 475 11.63 27.56 -4.57
N ARG A 476 12.25 27.95 -3.45
CA ARG A 476 12.27 27.14 -2.22
C ARG A 476 10.90 26.99 -1.60
N LEU A 477 10.10 28.05 -1.54
CA LEU A 477 8.73 27.99 -1.01
C LEU A 477 7.82 27.10 -1.86
N ALA A 478 7.89 27.23 -3.19
CA ALA A 478 7.13 26.38 -4.12
C ALA A 478 7.60 24.91 -4.06
N TRP A 479 8.90 24.68 -3.85
CA TRP A 479 9.41 23.33 -3.61
C TRP A 479 8.92 22.77 -2.26
N ALA A 480 8.94 23.56 -1.19
CA ALA A 480 8.51 23.13 0.14
C ALA A 480 7.01 22.78 0.16
N GLY A 481 6.15 23.62 -0.45
CA GLY A 481 4.74 23.30 -0.61
C GLY A 481 4.50 22.02 -1.42
N ALA A 482 5.30 21.80 -2.48
CA ALA A 482 5.25 20.55 -3.24
C ALA A 482 5.71 19.34 -2.43
N ALA A 483 6.74 19.50 -1.60
CA ALA A 483 7.25 18.44 -0.74
C ALA A 483 6.20 18.02 0.28
N VAL A 484 5.55 18.98 0.96
CA VAL A 484 4.44 18.71 1.91
C VAL A 484 3.28 17.99 1.23
N ALA A 485 2.84 18.47 0.07
CA ALA A 485 1.78 17.80 -0.69
C ALA A 485 2.19 16.39 -1.14
N THR A 486 3.45 16.20 -1.55
CA THR A 486 3.98 14.89 -1.92
C THR A 486 4.08 13.96 -0.71
N THR A 487 4.41 14.48 0.48
CA THR A 487 4.42 13.73 1.74
C THR A 487 3.04 13.15 2.04
N VAL A 488 1.99 13.97 1.96
CA VAL A 488 0.61 13.53 2.20
C VAL A 488 0.16 12.49 1.17
N LEU A 489 0.43 12.71 -0.12
CA LEU A 489 0.07 11.75 -1.17
C LEU A 489 0.81 10.42 -1.01
N THR A 490 2.10 10.47 -0.68
CA THR A 490 2.91 9.26 -0.48
C THR A 490 2.51 8.55 0.82
N ALA A 491 2.15 9.31 1.86
CA ALA A 491 1.66 8.78 3.12
C ALA A 491 0.37 8.00 2.93
N ALA A 492 -0.59 8.54 2.21
CA ALA A 492 -1.81 7.81 1.88
C ALA A 492 -1.53 6.58 1.01
N LEU A 493 -0.65 6.69 0.01
CA LEU A 493 -0.27 5.53 -0.81
C LEU A 493 0.31 4.39 0.06
N VAL A 494 1.24 4.71 0.97
CA VAL A 494 1.84 3.74 1.90
C VAL A 494 0.80 3.21 2.88
N ALA A 495 0.00 4.08 3.50
CA ALA A 495 -1.04 3.70 4.44
C ALA A 495 -2.08 2.77 3.79
N SER A 496 -2.50 3.07 2.57
CA SER A 496 -3.36 2.16 1.79
C SER A 496 -2.69 0.81 1.62
N PHE A 497 -1.42 0.72 1.22
CA PHE A 497 -0.75 -0.60 1.13
C PHE A 497 -0.70 -1.37 2.45
N LEU A 498 -0.53 -0.66 3.56
CA LEU A 498 -0.49 -1.27 4.88
C LEU A 498 -1.87 -1.78 5.32
N VAL A 499 -2.92 -0.97 5.14
CA VAL A 499 -4.31 -1.34 5.45
C VAL A 499 -4.75 -2.51 4.56
N LEU A 500 -4.56 -2.39 3.24
CA LEU A 500 -4.87 -3.44 2.28
C LEU A 500 -4.08 -4.72 2.57
N GLY A 501 -2.80 -4.57 2.92
CA GLY A 501 -1.93 -5.66 3.30
C GLY A 501 -2.45 -6.40 4.52
N ALA A 502 -2.76 -5.68 5.60
CA ALA A 502 -3.32 -6.25 6.83
C ALA A 502 -4.64 -6.99 6.56
N TRP A 503 -5.54 -6.42 5.76
CA TRP A 503 -6.83 -7.06 5.44
C TRP A 503 -6.72 -8.22 4.44
N SER A 504 -5.60 -8.33 3.72
CA SER A 504 -5.32 -9.45 2.81
C SER A 504 -4.49 -10.57 3.44
N ALA A 505 -3.85 -10.28 4.59
CA ALA A 505 -2.93 -11.20 5.27
C ALA A 505 -3.66 -12.32 6.01
N ASP A 506 -4.90 -12.07 6.46
CA ASP A 506 -5.79 -13.13 6.91
C ASP A 506 -6.30 -13.91 5.70
N SER A 507 -5.50 -14.87 5.29
CA SER A 507 -5.62 -15.69 4.08
C SER A 507 -6.94 -16.44 3.95
N GLU A 508 -7.60 -16.80 5.05
CA GLU A 508 -8.91 -17.46 5.05
C GLU A 508 -10.07 -16.45 5.04
N LEU A 509 -9.79 -15.20 5.45
CA LEU A 509 -10.73 -14.08 5.64
C LEU A 509 -10.63 -13.00 4.57
N SER A 510 -9.88 -13.21 3.49
CA SER A 510 -9.70 -12.13 2.52
C SER A 510 -11.08 -11.66 2.05
N MET A 511 -11.43 -10.40 2.33
CA MET A 511 -12.68 -9.77 1.89
C MET A 511 -13.00 -10.03 0.40
N PRO A 512 -12.00 -10.14 -0.50
CA PRO A 512 -12.26 -10.60 -1.87
C PRO A 512 -12.92 -11.97 -1.99
N ARG A 513 -12.55 -12.96 -1.15
CA ARG A 513 -13.18 -14.29 -1.12
C ARG A 513 -14.59 -14.22 -0.56
N VAL A 514 -14.84 -13.38 0.45
CA VAL A 514 -16.20 -13.17 0.99
C VAL A 514 -17.12 -12.55 -0.07
N LEU A 515 -16.63 -11.56 -0.81
CA LEU A 515 -17.37 -10.94 -1.91
C LEU A 515 -17.52 -11.89 -3.11
N ALA A 516 -16.48 -12.64 -3.46
CA ALA A 516 -16.54 -13.66 -4.52
C ALA A 516 -17.51 -14.80 -4.17
N ALA A 517 -17.56 -15.21 -2.89
CA ALA A 517 -18.54 -16.18 -2.39
C ALA A 517 -19.97 -15.63 -2.47
N ARG A 518 -20.17 -14.33 -2.17
CA ARG A 518 -21.45 -13.65 -2.35
C ARG A 518 -21.89 -13.61 -3.83
N GLU A 519 -20.95 -13.53 -4.75
CA GLU A 519 -21.18 -13.61 -6.20
C GLU A 519 -21.38 -15.07 -6.70
N GLY A 520 -21.28 -16.08 -5.82
CA GLY A 520 -21.43 -17.50 -6.17
C GLY A 520 -20.17 -18.17 -6.72
N HIS A 521 -19.01 -17.49 -6.66
CA HIS A 521 -17.75 -17.97 -7.23
C HIS A 521 -16.58 -17.74 -6.27
N PRO A 522 -16.50 -18.43 -5.11
CA PRO A 522 -15.49 -18.19 -4.08
C PRO A 522 -14.02 -18.29 -4.56
N ASP A 523 -13.80 -19.02 -5.66
CA ASP A 523 -12.47 -19.23 -6.26
C ASP A 523 -12.16 -18.29 -7.43
N GLN A 524 -13.11 -17.47 -7.88
CA GLN A 524 -12.94 -16.53 -8.99
C GLN A 524 -13.18 -15.10 -8.56
N VAL A 525 -12.19 -14.24 -8.77
CA VAL A 525 -12.36 -12.79 -8.62
C VAL A 525 -12.72 -12.20 -9.97
N THR A 526 -13.94 -11.69 -10.07
CA THR A 526 -14.42 -10.99 -11.25
C THR A 526 -14.02 -9.51 -11.19
N ALA A 527 -14.16 -8.80 -12.30
CA ALA A 527 -14.00 -7.34 -12.29
C ALA A 527 -15.02 -6.66 -11.37
N LEU A 528 -16.21 -7.25 -11.21
CA LEU A 528 -17.24 -6.78 -10.28
C LEU A 528 -16.77 -6.97 -8.84
N THR A 529 -16.22 -8.14 -8.51
CA THR A 529 -15.67 -8.39 -7.17
C THR A 529 -14.61 -7.36 -6.81
N LEU A 530 -13.71 -7.02 -7.75
CA LEU A 530 -12.68 -6.00 -7.53
C LEU A 530 -13.27 -4.60 -7.34
N LEU A 531 -14.30 -4.24 -8.10
CA LEU A 531 -14.99 -2.96 -7.97
C LEU A 531 -15.76 -2.86 -6.64
N ASP A 532 -16.49 -3.90 -6.24
CA ASP A 532 -17.19 -3.97 -4.95
C ASP A 532 -16.22 -3.96 -3.79
N THR A 533 -15.13 -4.70 -3.91
CA THR A 533 -14.02 -4.69 -2.95
C THR A 533 -13.46 -3.28 -2.81
N LEU A 534 -13.11 -2.62 -3.92
CA LEU A 534 -12.59 -1.24 -3.91
C LEU A 534 -13.61 -0.25 -3.35
N GLY A 535 -14.88 -0.37 -3.72
CA GLY A 535 -15.96 0.48 -3.23
C GLY A 535 -16.14 0.32 -1.72
N TRP A 536 -16.10 -0.91 -1.23
CA TRP A 536 -16.13 -1.22 0.19
C TRP A 536 -14.90 -0.64 0.92
N TYR A 537 -13.69 -0.82 0.39
CA TYR A 537 -12.47 -0.23 0.94
C TYR A 537 -12.57 1.29 1.06
N VAL A 538 -13.01 1.97 -0.01
CA VAL A 538 -13.19 3.41 -0.01
C VAL A 538 -14.25 3.83 1.00
N ARG A 539 -15.36 3.08 1.12
CA ARG A 539 -16.41 3.33 2.12
C ARG A 539 -15.90 3.17 3.55
N VAL A 540 -15.15 2.11 3.84
CA VAL A 540 -14.58 1.89 5.17
C VAL A 540 -13.56 2.98 5.50
N LEU A 541 -12.70 3.36 4.56
CA LEU A 541 -11.76 4.47 4.76
C LEU A 541 -12.49 5.80 4.96
N ALA A 542 -13.57 6.05 4.22
CA ALA A 542 -14.40 7.24 4.36
C ALA A 542 -15.13 7.31 5.71
N ASP A 543 -15.60 6.17 6.22
CA ASP A 543 -16.31 6.06 7.50
C ASP A 543 -15.33 6.10 8.69
N GLN A 544 -14.21 5.38 8.62
CA GLN A 544 -13.28 5.20 9.74
C GLN A 544 -12.14 6.21 9.78
N ALA A 545 -11.67 6.67 8.61
CA ALA A 545 -10.49 7.50 8.50
C ALA A 545 -10.60 8.52 7.35
N PRO A 546 -11.61 9.43 7.36
CA PRO A 546 -11.86 10.34 6.24
C PRO A 546 -10.65 11.23 5.90
N TYR A 547 -9.77 11.49 6.86
CA TYR A 547 -8.51 12.21 6.62
C TYR A 547 -7.58 11.49 5.61
N LEU A 548 -7.65 10.15 5.51
CA LEU A 548 -6.91 9.34 4.53
C LEU A 548 -7.35 9.60 3.09
N LEU A 549 -8.54 10.16 2.88
CA LEU A 549 -9.02 10.59 1.57
C LEU A 549 -8.92 12.11 1.42
N ALA A 550 -9.29 12.87 2.45
CA ALA A 550 -9.35 14.33 2.41
C ALA A 550 -7.98 14.97 2.19
N LEU A 551 -6.98 14.57 2.98
CA LEU A 551 -5.65 15.18 2.92
C LEU A 551 -4.97 14.90 1.57
N PRO A 552 -4.98 13.66 1.02
CA PRO A 552 -4.46 13.40 -0.32
C PRO A 552 -5.19 14.17 -1.41
N LEU A 553 -6.51 14.32 -1.32
CA LEU A 553 -7.27 15.10 -2.30
C LEU A 553 -6.86 16.58 -2.27
N ALA A 554 -6.78 17.17 -1.08
CA ALA A 554 -6.28 18.53 -0.91
C ALA A 554 -4.85 18.68 -1.44
N ALA A 555 -3.97 17.72 -1.12
CA ALA A 555 -2.60 17.69 -1.60
C ALA A 555 -2.52 17.56 -3.13
N ALA A 556 -3.35 16.72 -3.74
CA ALA A 556 -3.40 16.50 -5.18
C ALA A 556 -3.75 17.76 -5.98
N LEU A 557 -4.44 18.72 -5.34
CA LEU A 557 -4.79 20.02 -5.92
C LEU A 557 -3.61 21.02 -5.95
N TYR A 558 -2.44 20.69 -5.39
CA TYR A 558 -1.27 21.59 -5.38
C TYR A 558 -0.87 22.16 -6.76
N PRO A 559 -0.88 21.39 -7.88
CA PRO A 559 -0.56 21.95 -9.20
C PRO A 559 -1.63 22.94 -9.70
N VAL A 560 -2.86 22.87 -9.19
CA VAL A 560 -3.97 23.76 -9.55
C VAL A 560 -3.73 25.16 -8.98
N LEU A 561 -3.11 25.27 -7.80
CA LEU A 561 -2.76 26.57 -7.20
C LEU A 561 -1.81 27.38 -8.10
N ALA A 562 -1.02 26.65 -8.89
CA ALA A 562 -0.30 27.19 -10.02
C ALA A 562 -1.20 27.32 -11.27
N ASN A 563 -2.44 27.81 -11.22
CA ASN A 563 -3.10 28.44 -12.37
C ASN A 563 -4.34 29.22 -11.97
N ARG A 564 -4.16 30.36 -11.29
CA ARG A 564 -5.25 31.19 -10.75
C ARG A 564 -6.46 31.35 -11.68
N HIS A 565 -6.26 31.53 -12.98
CA HIS A 565 -7.37 31.67 -13.94
C HIS A 565 -8.16 30.38 -14.15
N ALA A 566 -7.47 29.26 -14.36
CA ALA A 566 -8.11 27.96 -14.51
C ALA A 566 -8.72 27.48 -13.18
N THR A 567 -8.07 27.77 -12.04
CA THR A 567 -8.62 27.56 -10.69
C THR A 567 -9.94 28.29 -10.51
N ARG A 568 -10.00 29.59 -10.83
CA ARG A 568 -11.23 30.38 -10.73
C ARG A 568 -12.36 29.82 -11.60
N ARG A 569 -12.04 29.37 -12.82
CA ARG A 569 -13.03 28.72 -13.70
C ARG A 569 -13.54 27.40 -13.13
N ALA A 570 -12.66 26.56 -12.56
CA ALA A 570 -13.04 25.32 -11.92
C ALA A 570 -13.97 25.54 -10.72
N ILE A 571 -13.62 26.49 -9.84
CA ILE A 571 -14.46 26.88 -8.70
C ILE A 571 -15.83 27.37 -9.18
N ARG A 572 -15.88 28.25 -10.19
CA ARG A 572 -17.16 28.74 -10.73
C ARG A 572 -18.02 27.60 -11.29
N LEU A 573 -17.42 26.67 -12.02
CA LEU A 573 -18.14 25.51 -12.57
C LEU A 573 -18.73 24.64 -11.45
N GLY A 574 -17.93 24.35 -10.41
CA GLY A 574 -18.40 23.56 -9.28
C GLY A 574 -19.42 24.27 -8.40
N LEU A 575 -19.30 25.59 -8.21
CA LEU A 575 -20.33 26.39 -7.53
C LEU A 575 -21.67 26.33 -8.27
N VAL A 576 -21.68 26.58 -9.58
CA VAL A 576 -22.92 26.55 -10.38
C VAL A 576 -23.59 25.17 -10.30
N ALA A 577 -22.82 24.10 -10.48
CA ALA A 577 -23.38 22.76 -10.46
C ALA A 577 -23.75 22.27 -9.06
N GLY A 578 -23.02 22.67 -8.03
CA GLY A 578 -23.36 22.37 -6.64
C GLY A 578 -24.69 23.03 -6.25
N VAL A 579 -24.93 24.28 -6.67
CA VAL A 579 -26.22 24.97 -6.47
C VAL A 579 -27.36 24.28 -7.23
N VAL A 580 -27.16 23.95 -8.51
CA VAL A 580 -28.17 23.23 -9.31
C VAL A 580 -28.48 21.86 -8.71
N GLY A 581 -27.46 21.10 -8.32
CA GLY A 581 -27.63 19.80 -7.68
C GLY A 581 -28.32 19.90 -6.33
N ALA A 582 -27.97 20.90 -5.51
CA ALA A 582 -28.58 21.16 -4.22
C ALA A 582 -30.08 21.49 -4.35
N ALA A 583 -30.47 22.23 -5.39
CA ALA A 583 -31.87 22.51 -5.68
C ALA A 583 -32.64 21.28 -6.20
N ALA A 584 -31.97 20.37 -6.92
CA ALA A 584 -32.60 19.18 -7.50
C ALA A 584 -32.70 17.99 -6.51
N LEU A 585 -31.78 17.88 -5.55
CA LEU A 585 -31.73 16.74 -4.61
C LEU A 585 -33.04 16.50 -3.84
N PRO A 586 -33.74 17.54 -3.33
CA PRO A 586 -35.02 17.34 -2.64
C PRO A 586 -36.10 16.70 -3.52
N VAL A 587 -36.09 16.95 -4.84
CA VAL A 587 -37.06 16.37 -5.78
C VAL A 587 -36.84 14.86 -5.92
N VAL A 588 -35.58 14.41 -5.93
CA VAL A 588 -35.24 12.98 -5.96
C VAL A 588 -35.71 12.29 -4.69
N VAL A 589 -35.53 12.93 -3.54
CA VAL A 589 -35.94 12.41 -2.23
C VAL A 589 -37.44 12.32 -2.13
N ALA A 590 -38.17 13.34 -2.61
CA ALA A 590 -39.62 13.30 -2.71
C ALA A 590 -40.08 12.12 -3.60
N GLY A 591 -39.41 11.88 -4.73
CA GLY A 591 -39.68 10.72 -5.58
C GLY A 591 -39.42 9.37 -4.88
N VAL A 592 -38.33 9.25 -4.12
CA VAL A 592 -38.04 8.06 -3.30
C VAL A 592 -39.09 7.89 -2.21
N ALA A 593 -39.52 8.95 -1.55
CA ALA A 593 -40.55 8.91 -0.52
C ALA A 593 -41.91 8.46 -1.09
N VAL A 594 -42.23 8.85 -2.33
CA VAL A 594 -43.42 8.34 -3.04
C VAL A 594 -43.27 6.84 -3.36
N ALA A 595 -42.09 6.41 -3.82
CA ALA A 595 -41.82 4.99 -4.10
C ALA A 595 -41.84 4.12 -2.83
N VAL A 596 -41.41 4.67 -1.69
CA VAL A 596 -41.40 4.01 -0.38
C VAL A 596 -42.81 3.67 0.12
N ARG A 597 -43.83 4.41 -0.33
CA ARG A 597 -45.23 4.14 0.00
C ARG A 597 -45.83 2.97 -0.77
N ASP A 598 -45.09 2.34 -1.68
CA ASP A 598 -45.52 1.13 -2.37
C ASP A 598 -45.40 -0.09 -1.42
N PRO A 599 -46.52 -0.70 -1.00
CA PRO A 599 -46.52 -1.83 -0.08
C PRO A 599 -45.83 -3.08 -0.65
N GLY A 600 -45.53 -3.13 -1.97
CA GLY A 600 -44.81 -4.22 -2.60
C GLY A 600 -43.29 -4.24 -2.34
N LEU A 601 -42.70 -3.17 -1.80
CA LEU A 601 -41.26 -3.07 -1.53
C LEU A 601 -40.93 -3.50 -0.10
N GLY A 602 -40.36 -4.70 0.07
CA GLY A 602 -39.93 -5.18 1.37
C GLY A 602 -38.86 -4.28 2.04
N PRO A 603 -38.70 -4.33 3.39
CA PRO A 603 -37.83 -3.41 4.15
C PRO A 603 -36.35 -3.41 3.72
N ALA A 604 -35.84 -4.55 3.25
CA ALA A 604 -34.48 -4.67 2.73
C ALA A 604 -34.32 -4.00 1.35
N ALA A 605 -35.32 -4.15 0.47
CA ALA A 605 -35.34 -3.46 -0.81
C ALA A 605 -35.47 -1.95 -0.60
N LEU A 606 -36.28 -1.53 0.38
CA LEU A 606 -36.45 -0.15 0.80
C LEU A 606 -35.15 0.48 1.31
N ARG A 607 -34.44 -0.20 2.21
CA ARG A 607 -33.16 0.26 2.76
C ARG A 607 -32.09 0.33 1.67
N GLY A 608 -32.03 -0.66 0.78
CA GLY A 608 -31.15 -0.63 -0.40
C GLY A 608 -31.51 0.49 -1.38
N LEU A 609 -32.80 0.77 -1.59
CA LEU A 609 -33.28 1.86 -2.43
C LEU A 609 -32.86 3.21 -1.83
N VAL A 610 -33.10 3.44 -0.54
CA VAL A 610 -32.77 4.68 0.16
C VAL A 610 -31.26 4.89 0.22
N GLU A 611 -30.47 3.92 0.69
CA GLU A 611 -29.01 4.06 0.77
C GLU A 611 -28.35 4.21 -0.61
N GLY A 612 -28.86 3.51 -1.63
CA GLY A 612 -28.37 3.60 -3.00
C GLY A 612 -28.76 4.90 -3.72
N HIS A 613 -30.00 5.38 -3.54
CA HIS A 613 -30.55 6.52 -4.30
C HIS A 613 -30.27 7.88 -3.66
N THR A 614 -29.86 7.98 -2.39
CA THR A 614 -29.41 9.28 -1.82
C THR A 614 -27.98 9.65 -2.24
N LEU A 615 -27.12 8.66 -2.50
CA LEU A 615 -25.71 8.87 -2.84
C LEU A 615 -25.46 8.94 -4.36
N LEU A 616 -26.31 8.30 -5.16
CA LEU A 616 -26.22 8.28 -6.63
C LEU A 616 -26.36 9.69 -7.27
N PRO A 617 -27.32 10.56 -6.88
CA PRO A 617 -27.48 11.88 -7.50
C PRO A 617 -26.30 12.80 -7.24
N VAL A 618 -25.72 12.75 -6.04
CA VAL A 618 -24.50 13.49 -5.69
C VAL A 618 -23.36 13.07 -6.61
N THR A 619 -23.18 11.76 -6.77
CA THR A 619 -22.17 11.17 -7.66
C THR A 619 -22.39 11.58 -9.12
N LEU A 620 -23.65 11.61 -9.59
CA LEU A 620 -24.01 12.02 -10.95
C LEU A 620 -23.76 13.51 -11.21
N VAL A 621 -24.11 14.40 -10.27
CA VAL A 621 -23.84 15.84 -10.37
C VAL A 621 -22.34 16.09 -10.46
N GLU A 622 -21.56 15.49 -9.56
CA GLU A 622 -20.12 15.64 -9.55
C GLU A 622 -19.44 15.02 -10.78
N MET A 623 -19.92 13.87 -11.26
CA MET A 623 -19.47 13.24 -12.50
C MET A 623 -19.75 14.15 -13.69
N THR A 624 -20.93 14.75 -13.77
CA THR A 624 -21.31 15.68 -14.85
C THR A 624 -20.38 16.90 -14.86
N VAL A 625 -20.07 17.46 -13.70
CA VAL A 625 -19.11 18.58 -13.54
C VAL A 625 -17.70 18.19 -13.96
N ALA A 626 -17.23 17.03 -13.50
CA ALA A 626 -15.91 16.54 -13.82
C ALA A 626 -15.77 16.27 -15.33
N VAL A 627 -16.78 15.65 -15.94
CA VAL A 627 -16.84 15.42 -17.39
C VAL A 627 -16.87 16.75 -18.15
N ALA A 628 -17.71 17.72 -17.75
CA ALA A 628 -17.77 19.04 -18.39
C ALA A 628 -16.43 19.78 -18.32
N ALA A 629 -15.75 19.70 -17.16
CA ALA A 629 -14.44 20.31 -16.98
C ALA A 629 -13.38 19.70 -17.91
N VAL A 630 -13.33 18.37 -17.99
CA VAL A 630 -12.34 17.65 -18.83
C VAL A 630 -12.68 17.78 -20.32
N ALA A 631 -13.94 17.61 -20.70
CA ALA A 631 -14.42 17.64 -22.08
C ALA A 631 -14.29 19.05 -22.71
N GLY A 632 -14.39 20.12 -21.92
CA GLY A 632 -14.18 21.50 -22.37
C GLY A 632 -12.76 21.83 -22.85
N ARG A 633 -11.83 20.85 -22.88
CA ARG A 633 -10.43 20.90 -23.35
C ARG A 633 -9.52 21.98 -22.71
N ARG A 634 -10.03 22.77 -21.76
CA ARG A 634 -9.30 23.90 -21.16
C ARG A 634 -8.88 23.68 -19.71
N LEU A 635 -9.36 22.62 -19.05
CA LEU A 635 -9.08 22.31 -17.65
C LEU A 635 -8.39 20.95 -17.54
N SER A 636 -7.42 20.82 -16.62
CA SER A 636 -6.78 19.53 -16.35
C SER A 636 -7.66 18.67 -15.43
N VAL A 637 -7.37 17.37 -15.33
CA VAL A 637 -8.05 16.45 -14.39
C VAL A 637 -8.08 16.99 -12.95
N TRP A 638 -6.99 17.63 -12.49
CA TRP A 638 -6.95 18.27 -11.16
C TRP A 638 -7.92 19.46 -11.00
N HIS A 639 -8.21 20.20 -12.06
CA HIS A 639 -9.22 21.25 -12.03
C HIS A 639 -10.63 20.65 -12.03
N ALA A 640 -10.83 19.52 -12.70
CA ALA A 640 -12.09 18.77 -12.61
C ALA A 640 -12.32 18.26 -11.18
N LEU A 641 -11.27 17.79 -10.50
CA LEU A 641 -11.34 17.41 -9.08
C LEU A 641 -11.70 18.58 -8.18
N LEU A 642 -11.09 19.75 -8.41
CA LEU A 642 -11.46 20.96 -7.68
C LEU A 642 -12.93 21.31 -7.91
N ALA A 643 -13.40 21.26 -9.16
CA ALA A 643 -14.79 21.57 -9.50
C ALA A 643 -15.78 20.59 -8.86
N ALA A 644 -15.51 19.28 -8.94
CA ALA A 644 -16.32 18.24 -8.31
C ALA A 644 -16.33 18.40 -6.77
N GLY A 645 -15.17 18.60 -6.14
CA GLY A 645 -15.09 18.83 -4.69
C GLY A 645 -15.82 20.10 -4.23
N THR A 646 -15.78 21.18 -5.03
CA THR A 646 -16.58 22.38 -4.72
C THR A 646 -18.08 22.16 -4.88
N ALA A 647 -18.52 21.29 -5.80
CA ALA A 647 -19.92 20.91 -5.92
C ALA A 647 -20.35 20.04 -4.72
N GLY A 648 -19.55 19.04 -4.36
CA GLY A 648 -19.77 18.18 -3.20
C GLY A 648 -19.85 18.95 -1.89
N LEU A 649 -19.04 20.00 -1.71
CA LEU A 649 -19.11 20.89 -0.54
C LEU A 649 -20.46 21.60 -0.38
N LEU A 650 -21.10 21.97 -1.50
CA LEU A 650 -22.42 22.57 -1.48
C LEU A 650 -23.54 21.54 -1.30
N LEU A 651 -23.33 20.31 -1.80
CA LEU A 651 -24.29 19.21 -1.69
C LEU A 651 -24.33 18.58 -0.29
N ALA A 652 -23.19 18.52 0.41
CA ALA A 652 -23.06 17.88 1.72
C ALA A 652 -24.11 18.32 2.76
N PRO A 653 -24.34 19.63 3.03
CA PRO A 653 -25.35 20.04 4.00
C PRO A 653 -26.78 19.65 3.59
N VAL A 654 -27.09 19.68 2.29
CA VAL A 654 -28.41 19.27 1.77
C VAL A 654 -28.59 17.76 1.92
N LEU A 655 -27.54 16.96 1.67
CA LEU A 655 -27.55 15.52 1.86
C LEU A 655 -27.77 15.16 3.34
N VAL A 656 -27.13 15.87 4.27
CA VAL A 656 -27.34 15.70 5.72
C VAL A 656 -28.77 16.06 6.13
N ALA A 657 -29.30 17.18 5.62
CA ALA A 657 -30.68 17.59 5.90
C ALA A 657 -31.70 16.56 5.37
N VAL A 658 -31.49 16.07 4.16
CA VAL A 658 -32.30 15.02 3.51
C VAL A 658 -32.29 13.73 4.32
N THR A 659 -31.10 13.26 4.74
CA THR A 659 -30.96 12.01 5.50
C THR A 659 -31.54 12.13 6.91
N ALA A 660 -31.46 13.31 7.53
CA ALA A 660 -32.14 13.57 8.80
C ALA A 660 -33.68 13.61 8.66
N ALA A 661 -34.19 14.11 7.52
CA ALA A 661 -35.63 14.22 7.27
C ALA A 661 -36.28 12.91 6.80
N LEU A 662 -35.52 12.01 6.16
CA LEU A 662 -36.02 10.75 5.58
C LEU A 662 -36.85 9.88 6.53
N PRO A 663 -36.42 9.63 7.79
CA PRO A 663 -37.22 8.87 8.76
C PRO A 663 -38.56 9.53 9.12
N CYS A 664 -38.69 10.85 8.93
CA CYS A 664 -39.89 11.61 9.24
C CYS A 664 -40.94 11.52 8.13
N LEU A 665 -40.53 11.16 6.90
CA LEU A 665 -41.42 11.11 5.74
C LEU A 665 -42.41 9.93 5.80
N ASP A 666 -42.10 8.91 6.62
CA ASP A 666 -42.94 7.73 6.84
C ASP A 666 -44.07 8.01 7.85
N THR A 667 -43.88 9.01 8.73
CA THR A 667 -44.84 9.40 9.77
C THR A 667 -45.45 10.76 9.44
N ALA A 668 -46.25 10.79 8.37
CA ALA A 668 -46.81 12.02 7.78
C ALA A 668 -47.67 12.91 8.72
N ALA A 669 -47.87 12.53 9.99
CA ALA A 669 -48.68 13.28 10.95
C ALA A 669 -47.88 14.14 11.95
N ASP A 670 -46.56 13.98 12.07
CA ASP A 670 -45.81 14.60 13.17
C ASP A 670 -44.62 15.46 12.68
N LEU A 671 -44.87 16.77 12.51
CA LEU A 671 -43.85 17.77 12.13
C LEU A 671 -42.71 17.88 13.17
N SER A 672 -42.85 17.25 14.34
CA SER A 672 -41.85 17.21 15.40
C SER A 672 -40.81 16.10 15.24
N CYS A 673 -40.90 15.25 14.21
CA CYS A 673 -40.09 14.03 14.08
C CYS A 673 -38.61 14.24 13.69
N VAL A 674 -38.13 15.47 13.44
CA VAL A 674 -36.74 15.71 13.01
C VAL A 674 -35.77 15.33 14.13
N ARG A 675 -35.20 14.13 14.04
CA ARG A 675 -34.15 13.68 14.96
C ARG A 675 -32.82 14.31 14.55
N PRO A 676 -31.99 14.75 15.51
CA PRO A 676 -30.62 15.12 15.20
C PRO A 676 -29.95 13.92 14.53
N PRO A 677 -29.33 14.10 13.34
CA PRO A 677 -28.75 12.99 12.62
C PRO A 677 -27.65 12.37 13.48
N GLU A 678 -27.63 11.05 13.55
CA GLU A 678 -26.56 10.34 14.24
C GLU A 678 -25.22 10.76 13.65
N ARG A 679 -24.22 10.98 14.51
CA ARG A 679 -22.88 11.43 14.10
C ARG A 679 -22.30 10.58 12.97
N VAL A 680 -22.59 9.28 12.96
CA VAL A 680 -22.17 8.32 11.93
C VAL A 680 -22.77 8.65 10.56
N LEU A 681 -24.06 9.01 10.50
CA LEU A 681 -24.73 9.37 9.24
C LEU A 681 -24.20 10.69 8.68
N VAL A 682 -23.95 11.68 9.53
CA VAL A 682 -23.34 12.96 9.11
C VAL A 682 -21.95 12.73 8.55
N VAL A 683 -21.10 11.97 9.26
CA VAL A 683 -19.75 11.63 8.78
C VAL A 683 -19.82 10.90 7.45
N ARG A 684 -20.69 9.89 7.31
CA ARG A 684 -20.86 9.13 6.07
C ARG A 684 -21.30 10.02 4.89
N ALA A 685 -22.33 10.85 5.09
CA ALA A 685 -22.86 11.74 4.05
C ALA A 685 -21.81 12.76 3.59
N VAL A 686 -21.14 13.40 4.55
CA VAL A 686 -20.07 14.38 4.29
C VAL A 686 -18.87 13.72 3.61
N SER A 687 -18.43 12.56 4.10
CA SER A 687 -17.33 11.82 3.49
C SER A 687 -17.65 11.36 2.07
N HIS A 688 -18.89 10.91 1.80
CA HIS A 688 -19.28 10.53 0.44
C HIS A 688 -19.24 11.71 -0.53
N ALA A 689 -19.86 12.83 -0.17
CA ALA A 689 -19.93 14.03 -1.00
C ALA A 689 -18.56 14.72 -1.18
N LEU A 690 -17.70 14.74 -0.16
CA LEU A 690 -16.43 15.46 -0.24
C LEU A 690 -15.28 14.61 -0.77
N LEU A 691 -15.35 13.28 -0.63
CA LEU A 691 -14.19 12.40 -0.79
C LEU A 691 -14.45 11.30 -1.82
N VAL A 692 -15.52 10.55 -1.65
CA VAL A 692 -15.81 9.37 -2.48
C VAL A 692 -16.27 9.81 -3.87
N ALA A 693 -17.35 10.57 -3.92
CA ALA A 693 -18.00 10.97 -5.17
C ALA A 693 -17.07 11.82 -6.07
N PRO A 694 -16.26 12.78 -5.56
CA PRO A 694 -15.40 13.58 -6.45
C PRO A 694 -14.27 12.76 -7.07
N VAL A 695 -13.76 11.78 -6.33
CA VAL A 695 -12.72 10.86 -6.81
C VAL A 695 -13.27 9.97 -7.92
N PHE A 696 -14.41 9.32 -7.69
CA PHE A 696 -15.03 8.47 -8.71
C PHE A 696 -15.46 9.29 -9.94
N ALA A 697 -16.05 10.46 -9.73
CA ALA A 697 -16.41 11.40 -10.79
C ALA A 697 -15.22 11.78 -11.69
N THR A 698 -14.07 12.10 -11.08
CA THR A 698 -12.87 12.49 -11.84
C THR A 698 -12.18 11.33 -12.52
N LEU A 699 -12.14 10.15 -11.89
CA LEU A 699 -11.64 8.93 -12.51
C LEU A 699 -12.50 8.55 -13.72
N ALA A 700 -13.82 8.57 -13.58
CA ALA A 700 -14.75 8.32 -14.67
C ALA A 700 -14.60 9.34 -15.81
N ALA A 701 -14.46 10.64 -15.49
CA ALA A 701 -14.22 11.68 -16.48
C ALA A 701 -12.87 11.52 -17.21
N ALA A 702 -11.81 11.16 -16.48
CA ALA A 702 -10.50 10.92 -17.05
C ALA A 702 -10.48 9.68 -17.95
N LEU A 703 -11.13 8.59 -17.52
CA LEU A 703 -11.30 7.37 -18.30
C LEU A 703 -12.11 7.64 -19.57
N GLY A 704 -13.26 8.32 -19.45
CA GLY A 704 -14.10 8.72 -20.58
C GLY A 704 -13.34 9.59 -21.58
N ALA A 705 -12.52 10.53 -21.11
CA ALA A 705 -11.67 11.35 -21.97
C ALA A 705 -10.56 10.54 -22.66
N ALA A 706 -9.94 9.59 -21.96
CA ALA A 706 -8.92 8.70 -22.52
C ALA A 706 -9.50 7.79 -23.59
N VAL A 707 -10.65 7.17 -23.33
CA VAL A 707 -11.40 6.34 -24.30
C VAL A 707 -11.80 7.20 -25.50
N THR A 708 -12.35 8.40 -25.29
CA THR A 708 -12.71 9.32 -26.38
C THR A 708 -11.49 9.70 -27.22
N ALA A 709 -10.33 9.93 -26.58
CA ALA A 709 -9.09 10.23 -27.29
C ALA A 709 -8.55 9.02 -28.09
N ALA A 710 -8.58 7.82 -27.50
CA ALA A 710 -8.18 6.58 -28.16
C ALA A 710 -9.10 6.28 -29.36
N LEU A 711 -10.41 6.40 -29.17
CA LEU A 711 -11.40 6.28 -30.24
C LEU A 711 -11.22 7.36 -31.31
N ALA A 712 -10.87 8.61 -30.95
CA ALA A 712 -10.60 9.66 -31.92
C ALA A 712 -9.29 9.45 -32.71
N VAL A 713 -8.31 8.76 -32.13
CA VAL A 713 -7.06 8.33 -32.80
C VAL A 713 -7.31 7.12 -33.71
N ALA A 714 -8.16 6.19 -33.28
CA ALA A 714 -8.59 5.03 -34.08
C ALA A 714 -9.53 5.45 -35.23
N ALA A 715 -10.44 6.39 -34.99
CA ALA A 715 -11.39 6.93 -35.95
C ALA A 715 -10.79 8.03 -36.84
N ARG A 716 -9.55 7.85 -37.33
CA ARG A 716 -8.93 8.75 -38.31
C ARG A 716 -9.63 8.78 -39.68
N THR A 717 -10.74 8.05 -39.87
CA THR A 717 -11.67 8.26 -40.99
C THR A 717 -12.53 9.50 -40.74
N ARG A 718 -12.48 10.42 -41.71
CA ARG A 718 -12.51 11.89 -41.52
C ARG A 718 -13.83 12.53 -41.04
N HIS A 719 -14.91 11.79 -40.79
CA HIS A 719 -16.25 12.41 -40.63
C HIS A 719 -17.10 12.07 -39.39
N ARG A 720 -16.63 11.30 -38.40
CA ARG A 720 -17.49 10.83 -37.28
C ARG A 720 -17.10 11.25 -35.85
N ARG A 721 -16.40 12.37 -35.68
CA ARG A 721 -15.93 12.83 -34.35
C ARG A 721 -17.03 13.26 -33.38
N TRP A 722 -18.17 13.73 -33.86
CA TRP A 722 -19.27 14.20 -32.99
C TRP A 722 -20.20 13.08 -32.53
N LEU A 723 -20.48 12.09 -33.40
CA LEU A 723 -21.32 10.93 -33.05
C LEU A 723 -20.65 10.00 -32.03
N LEU A 724 -19.31 9.90 -32.04
CA LEU A 724 -18.59 9.03 -31.10
C LEU A 724 -18.48 9.59 -29.68
N ALA A 725 -18.45 10.92 -29.52
CA ALA A 725 -18.50 11.54 -28.19
C ALA A 725 -19.88 11.37 -27.54
N GLY A 726 -20.95 11.48 -28.33
CA GLY A 726 -22.31 11.14 -27.89
C GLY A 726 -22.45 9.65 -27.54
N ALA A 727 -21.91 8.76 -28.38
CA ALA A 727 -21.95 7.32 -28.13
C ALA A 727 -21.15 6.90 -26.88
N ALA A 728 -19.99 7.50 -26.61
CA ALA A 728 -19.22 7.19 -25.40
C ALA A 728 -19.97 7.61 -24.13
N VAL A 729 -20.65 8.76 -24.16
CA VAL A 729 -21.52 9.21 -23.05
C VAL A 729 -22.73 8.30 -22.90
N VAL A 730 -23.36 7.88 -23.99
CA VAL A 730 -24.49 6.93 -23.96
C VAL A 730 -24.05 5.54 -23.51
N VAL A 731 -22.85 5.08 -23.86
CA VAL A 731 -22.30 3.79 -23.40
C VAL A 731 -21.88 3.87 -21.93
N LEU A 732 -21.37 4.99 -21.44
CA LEU A 732 -21.06 5.19 -20.01
C LEU A 732 -22.34 5.34 -19.16
N LEU A 733 -23.33 6.09 -19.65
CA LEU A 733 -24.66 6.18 -19.02
C LEU A 733 -25.39 4.84 -19.11
N GLY A 734 -25.22 4.11 -20.22
CA GLY A 734 -25.76 2.77 -20.44
C GLY A 734 -25.08 1.72 -19.57
N ALA A 735 -23.77 1.82 -19.32
CA ALA A 735 -23.04 0.95 -18.39
C ALA A 735 -23.43 1.25 -16.94
N SER A 736 -23.66 2.52 -16.59
CA SER A 736 -24.19 2.92 -15.28
C SER A 736 -25.63 2.40 -15.10
N GLY A 737 -26.45 2.50 -16.16
CA GLY A 737 -27.79 1.93 -16.23
C GLY A 737 -27.82 0.39 -16.30
N ALA A 738 -26.77 -0.25 -16.79
CA ALA A 738 -26.60 -1.71 -16.84
C ALA A 738 -26.01 -2.28 -15.54
N VAL A 739 -25.35 -1.48 -14.71
CA VAL A 739 -25.03 -1.86 -13.32
C VAL A 739 -26.27 -1.71 -12.43
N ALA A 740 -27.05 -0.65 -12.62
CA ALA A 740 -28.38 -0.53 -11.98
C ALA A 740 -29.38 -1.58 -12.52
N GLY A 741 -29.26 -1.93 -13.81
CA GLY A 741 -30.08 -2.93 -14.49
C GLY A 741 -29.61 -4.37 -14.30
N GLY A 742 -28.33 -4.61 -14.06
CA GLY A 742 -27.75 -5.91 -13.72
C GLY A 742 -28.05 -6.32 -12.28
N TYR A 743 -28.42 -5.36 -11.43
CA TYR A 743 -29.07 -5.59 -10.14
C TYR A 743 -30.59 -5.86 -10.26
N ARG A 744 -31.20 -5.70 -11.45
CA ARG A 744 -32.34 -6.55 -11.76
C ARG A 744 -31.75 -7.92 -12.02
N GLY A 745 -31.53 -8.67 -10.93
CA GLY A 745 -31.35 -10.12 -11.02
C GLY A 745 -32.38 -10.67 -12.01
N PRO A 746 -32.02 -11.68 -12.83
CA PRO A 746 -32.82 -12.19 -13.94
C PRO A 746 -34.28 -12.13 -13.50
N GLY A 747 -35.01 -11.19 -14.13
CA GLY A 747 -36.20 -10.59 -13.54
C GLY A 747 -36.98 -11.67 -12.86
N ARG A 748 -37.16 -11.56 -11.53
CA ARG A 748 -37.87 -12.54 -10.69
C ARG A 748 -38.99 -13.10 -11.55
N ALA A 749 -38.74 -14.26 -12.16
CA ALA A 749 -39.83 -15.14 -12.48
C ALA A 749 -40.47 -15.25 -11.12
N ALA A 750 -41.70 -14.75 -10.99
CA ALA A 750 -42.49 -15.06 -9.81
C ALA A 750 -42.22 -16.54 -9.58
N VAL A 751 -41.55 -16.89 -8.49
CA VAL A 751 -41.18 -18.27 -8.21
C VAL A 751 -42.50 -18.92 -7.83
N THR A 752 -43.32 -19.16 -8.85
CA THR A 752 -44.61 -19.82 -8.81
C THR A 752 -44.29 -21.29 -8.65
N GLY A 753 -43.94 -21.66 -7.42
CA GLY A 753 -43.43 -22.98 -7.11
C GLY A 753 -42.65 -23.04 -5.80
N GLN A 754 -42.92 -22.15 -4.86
CA GLN A 754 -42.50 -22.31 -3.47
C GLN A 754 -43.75 -22.43 -2.61
N ASP A 755 -43.93 -23.59 -2.01
CA ASP A 755 -44.90 -23.75 -0.94
C ASP A 755 -44.38 -23.04 0.32
N GLY A 756 -45.10 -22.00 0.76
CA GLY A 756 -44.77 -21.22 1.95
C GLY A 756 -44.66 -22.07 3.22
N CYS A 757 -45.19 -23.30 3.19
CA CYS A 757 -45.03 -24.25 4.27
C CYS A 757 -43.56 -24.65 4.48
N LEU A 758 -42.70 -24.71 3.46
CA LEU A 758 -41.27 -25.02 3.69
C LEU A 758 -40.53 -23.84 4.34
N VAL A 759 -40.95 -22.59 4.13
CA VAL A 759 -40.21 -21.41 4.61
C VAL A 759 -40.21 -21.36 6.14
N GLY A 760 -39.01 -21.33 6.71
CA GLY A 760 -38.79 -21.35 8.16
C GLY A 760 -37.53 -22.13 8.55
N VAL A 761 -37.32 -22.25 9.86
CA VAL A 761 -36.26 -23.09 10.43
C VAL A 761 -36.89 -24.39 10.90
N TRP A 762 -36.29 -25.50 10.47
CA TRP A 762 -36.78 -26.85 10.66
C TRP A 762 -35.70 -27.68 11.33
N ARG A 763 -36.04 -28.37 12.42
CA ARG A 763 -35.11 -29.25 13.12
C ARG A 763 -35.46 -30.69 12.82
N LEU A 764 -34.48 -31.47 12.38
CA LEU A 764 -34.66 -32.90 12.12
C LEU A 764 -35.06 -33.61 13.43
N THR A 765 -36.10 -34.41 13.35
CA THR A 765 -36.59 -35.24 14.46
C THR A 765 -36.45 -36.72 14.21
N ALA A 766 -36.52 -37.14 12.95
CA ALA A 766 -36.22 -38.51 12.53
C ALA A 766 -35.72 -38.50 11.09
N GLY A 767 -34.61 -39.17 10.82
CA GLY A 767 -34.13 -39.45 9.46
C GLY A 767 -34.03 -40.96 9.24
N ARG A 768 -34.37 -41.42 8.04
CA ARG A 768 -34.17 -42.79 7.58
C ARG A 768 -33.53 -42.76 6.20
N TYR A 769 -32.44 -43.48 6.03
CA TYR A 769 -31.68 -43.48 4.79
C TYR A 769 -31.41 -44.92 4.38
N HIS A 770 -31.72 -45.25 3.14
CA HIS A 770 -31.42 -46.53 2.52
C HIS A 770 -30.33 -46.31 1.49
N VAL A 771 -29.23 -47.05 1.63
CA VAL A 771 -28.08 -46.93 0.74
C VAL A 771 -27.74 -48.32 0.18
N PRO A 772 -27.86 -48.55 -1.14
CA PRO A 772 -27.31 -49.75 -1.75
C PRO A 772 -25.78 -49.70 -1.68
N VAL A 773 -25.16 -50.81 -1.29
CA VAL A 773 -23.71 -50.93 -1.07
C VAL A 773 -23.20 -52.08 -1.94
N ALA A 774 -22.53 -51.73 -3.03
CA ALA A 774 -21.85 -52.70 -3.87
C ALA A 774 -20.72 -53.39 -3.09
N ALA A 775 -20.53 -54.70 -3.29
CA ALA A 775 -19.53 -55.48 -2.56
C ALA A 775 -18.09 -54.95 -2.76
N ASP A 776 -17.82 -54.43 -3.95
CA ASP A 776 -16.54 -53.85 -4.37
C ASP A 776 -16.37 -52.37 -4.01
N SER A 777 -17.41 -51.72 -3.45
CA SER A 777 -17.30 -50.34 -2.97
C SER A 777 -16.37 -50.26 -1.74
N PRO A 778 -15.79 -49.08 -1.43
CA PRO A 778 -14.98 -48.90 -0.23
C PRO A 778 -15.71 -49.27 1.06
N LEU A 779 -17.01 -48.94 1.15
CA LEU A 779 -17.86 -49.31 2.28
C LEU A 779 -18.10 -50.84 2.33
N GLY A 780 -18.36 -51.47 1.18
CA GLY A 780 -18.55 -52.92 1.08
C GLY A 780 -17.28 -53.70 1.47
N THR A 781 -16.12 -53.22 1.04
CA THR A 781 -14.81 -53.78 1.42
C THR A 781 -14.57 -53.63 2.92
N LEU A 782 -14.86 -52.46 3.50
CA LEU A 782 -14.72 -52.21 4.94
C LEU A 782 -15.65 -53.08 5.79
N ALA A 783 -16.87 -53.33 5.31
CA ALA A 783 -17.86 -54.19 5.95
C ALA A 783 -17.73 -55.68 5.59
N GLY A 784 -16.71 -56.08 4.81
CA GLY A 784 -16.46 -57.47 4.44
C GLY A 784 -17.55 -58.11 3.59
N LEU A 785 -18.25 -57.33 2.75
CA LEU A 785 -19.29 -57.83 1.86
C LEU A 785 -18.71 -58.76 0.78
N ARG A 786 -19.40 -59.87 0.52
CA ARG A 786 -19.08 -60.79 -0.60
C ARG A 786 -20.02 -60.66 -1.79
N GLN A 787 -21.16 -60.01 -1.58
CA GLN A 787 -22.22 -59.74 -2.55
C GLN A 787 -22.81 -58.38 -2.21
N ASP A 788 -23.42 -57.73 -3.19
CA ASP A 788 -24.07 -56.44 -2.99
C ASP A 788 -25.12 -56.54 -1.88
N ALA A 789 -25.16 -55.52 -1.03
CA ALA A 789 -26.08 -55.43 0.09
C ALA A 789 -26.68 -54.03 0.14
N SER A 790 -27.46 -53.75 1.17
CA SER A 790 -27.93 -52.39 1.48
C SER A 790 -27.78 -52.14 2.97
N VAL A 791 -27.64 -50.88 3.33
CA VAL A 791 -27.63 -50.43 4.73
C VAL A 791 -28.76 -49.43 4.94
N ASP A 792 -29.54 -49.67 5.98
CA ASP A 792 -30.54 -48.72 6.48
C ASP A 792 -29.93 -47.97 7.67
N LEU A 793 -29.80 -46.65 7.54
CA LEU A 793 -29.31 -45.75 8.57
C LEU A 793 -30.47 -44.94 9.16
N ALA A 794 -30.45 -44.69 10.47
CA ALA A 794 -31.43 -43.85 11.14
C ALA A 794 -30.77 -42.74 11.97
N SER A 795 -31.35 -41.54 11.96
CA SER A 795 -30.94 -40.41 12.81
C SER A 795 -32.10 -39.93 13.68
N GLY A 796 -31.80 -39.52 14.91
CA GLY A 796 -32.79 -39.03 15.87
C GLY A 796 -32.75 -37.51 16.08
N PRO A 797 -33.56 -36.95 16.99
CA PRO A 797 -33.60 -35.51 17.27
C PRO A 797 -32.33 -34.98 17.96
N GLU A 798 -31.60 -35.85 18.65
CA GLU A 798 -30.32 -35.54 19.31
C GLU A 798 -29.13 -35.59 18.34
N THR A 799 -29.26 -36.34 17.26
CA THR A 799 -28.21 -36.55 16.25
C THR A 799 -28.59 -35.99 14.88
N GLY A 800 -29.57 -35.09 14.84
CA GLY A 800 -30.10 -34.46 13.63
C GLY A 800 -29.46 -33.11 13.31
N PHE A 801 -29.88 -32.51 12.20
CA PHE A 801 -29.47 -31.17 11.78
C PHE A 801 -30.65 -30.19 11.75
N ALA A 802 -30.37 -28.91 11.53
CA ALA A 802 -31.37 -27.90 11.28
C ALA A 802 -31.28 -27.38 9.84
N SER A 803 -32.42 -27.18 9.19
CA SER A 803 -32.54 -26.61 7.84
C SER A 803 -33.28 -25.28 7.89
N ALA A 804 -32.69 -24.24 7.31
CA ALA A 804 -33.31 -22.93 7.18
C ALA A 804 -33.69 -22.66 5.72
N TYR A 805 -34.98 -22.79 5.39
CA TYR A 805 -35.52 -22.52 4.06
C TYR A 805 -35.96 -21.06 3.95
N ARG A 806 -35.44 -20.35 2.96
CA ARG A 806 -35.70 -18.93 2.73
C ARG A 806 -36.66 -18.72 1.56
N VAL A 807 -37.39 -17.61 1.63
CA VAL A 807 -38.32 -17.13 0.58
C VAL A 807 -37.65 -16.83 -0.77
N ASP A 808 -36.33 -16.77 -0.83
CA ASP A 808 -35.58 -16.57 -2.07
C ASP A 808 -35.24 -17.90 -2.79
N GLY A 809 -35.69 -19.04 -2.25
CA GLY A 809 -35.40 -20.36 -2.81
C GLY A 809 -34.03 -20.89 -2.43
N THR A 810 -33.35 -20.29 -1.45
CA THR A 810 -32.15 -20.87 -0.85
C THR A 810 -32.50 -21.59 0.44
N ALA A 811 -31.74 -22.63 0.75
CA ALA A 811 -31.80 -23.32 2.03
C ALA A 811 -30.38 -23.55 2.56
N THR A 812 -30.25 -23.54 3.87
CA THR A 812 -28.99 -23.83 4.56
C THR A 812 -29.23 -24.91 5.61
N ASP A 813 -28.56 -26.05 5.47
CA ASP A 813 -28.49 -27.11 6.47
C ASP A 813 -27.27 -26.88 7.37
N LEU A 814 -27.48 -26.95 8.68
CA LEU A 814 -26.46 -26.80 9.71
C LEU A 814 -26.27 -28.14 10.42
N PHE A 815 -25.17 -28.81 10.12
CA PHE A 815 -24.76 -30.08 10.72
C PHE A 815 -23.77 -29.78 11.88
N ASP A 816 -24.26 -29.66 13.12
CA ASP A 816 -23.38 -29.46 14.28
C ASP A 816 -22.60 -30.75 14.62
N LEU A 817 -23.33 -31.87 14.71
CA LEU A 817 -22.81 -33.24 14.73
C LEU A 817 -23.94 -34.22 14.39
N THR A 818 -24.26 -34.34 13.11
CA THR A 818 -25.32 -35.25 12.67
C THR A 818 -24.79 -36.66 12.58
N VAL A 819 -25.49 -37.61 13.20
CA VAL A 819 -25.13 -39.04 13.18
C VAL A 819 -26.34 -39.85 12.75
N ALA A 820 -26.19 -40.58 11.64
CA ALA A 820 -27.11 -41.63 11.23
C ALA A 820 -26.44 -42.99 11.39
N GLU A 821 -27.08 -43.93 12.07
CA GLU A 821 -26.50 -45.22 12.45
C GLU A 821 -27.34 -46.40 11.94
N GLY A 822 -26.67 -47.49 11.56
CA GLY A 822 -27.28 -48.74 11.13
C GLY A 822 -26.29 -49.90 11.19
N SER A 823 -26.68 -51.06 10.67
CA SER A 823 -25.83 -52.25 10.63
C SER A 823 -25.67 -52.80 9.21
N LEU A 824 -24.46 -53.13 8.81
CA LEU A 824 -24.14 -53.75 7.52
C LEU A 824 -23.25 -54.96 7.75
N ASN A 825 -23.72 -56.16 7.38
CA ASN A 825 -22.99 -57.42 7.55
C ASN A 825 -22.49 -57.67 8.98
N GLY A 826 -23.29 -57.30 9.99
CA GLY A 826 -22.94 -57.42 11.41
C GLY A 826 -22.03 -56.31 11.96
N HIS A 827 -21.56 -55.39 11.11
CA HIS A 827 -20.77 -54.23 11.52
C HIS A 827 -21.65 -53.01 11.76
N THR A 828 -21.28 -52.16 12.72
CA THR A 828 -21.98 -50.90 12.98
C THR A 828 -21.49 -49.84 12.00
N VAL A 829 -22.41 -49.26 11.22
CA VAL A 829 -22.13 -48.20 10.26
C VAL A 829 -22.69 -46.89 10.78
N ARG A 830 -21.85 -45.86 10.89
CA ARG A 830 -22.26 -44.49 11.27
C ARG A 830 -21.88 -43.51 10.19
N ASN A 831 -22.85 -42.76 9.67
CA ASN A 831 -22.61 -41.58 8.86
C ASN A 831 -22.57 -40.35 9.79
N VAL A 832 -21.39 -39.75 9.93
CA VAL A 832 -21.14 -38.57 10.76
C VAL A 832 -20.92 -37.38 9.86
N ARG A 833 -21.78 -36.36 9.97
CA ARG A 833 -21.67 -35.10 9.23
C ARG A 833 -21.49 -33.93 10.19
N ARG A 834 -20.53 -33.06 9.89
CA ARG A 834 -20.32 -31.79 10.60
C ARG A 834 -19.97 -30.71 9.61
N GLY A 835 -20.68 -29.58 9.59
CA GLY A 835 -20.43 -28.44 8.73
C GLY A 835 -21.73 -27.75 8.29
N THR A 836 -21.68 -27.04 7.16
CA THR A 836 -22.82 -26.30 6.61
C THR A 836 -23.00 -26.60 5.14
N GLN A 837 -24.25 -26.78 4.73
CA GLN A 837 -24.57 -26.99 3.33
C GLN A 837 -25.60 -25.96 2.87
N THR A 838 -25.30 -25.25 1.79
CA THR A 838 -26.23 -24.30 1.17
C THR A 838 -26.59 -24.74 -0.23
N TYR A 839 -27.88 -24.69 -0.57
CA TYR A 839 -28.38 -25.11 -1.88
C TYR A 839 -29.59 -24.29 -2.30
N ARG A 840 -29.97 -24.41 -3.57
CA ARG A 840 -31.24 -23.90 -4.09
C ARG A 840 -32.29 -24.99 -4.03
N TRP A 841 -33.51 -24.61 -3.67
CA TRP A 841 -34.65 -25.52 -3.62
C TRP A 841 -35.85 -24.96 -4.39
N THR A 842 -36.65 -25.88 -4.92
CA THR A 842 -37.97 -25.60 -5.51
C THR A 842 -38.96 -26.63 -5.03
N ALA A 843 -40.18 -26.22 -4.70
CA ALA A 843 -41.19 -27.16 -4.22
C ALA A 843 -42.62 -26.75 -4.60
N GLY A 844 -43.33 -27.66 -5.27
CA GLY A 844 -44.71 -27.45 -5.72
C GLY A 844 -45.40 -28.77 -6.04
N ALA A 845 -46.72 -28.82 -5.83
CA ALA A 845 -47.54 -30.02 -6.05
C ALA A 845 -46.97 -31.28 -5.38
N GLY A 846 -46.45 -31.14 -4.15
CA GLY A 846 -45.84 -32.23 -3.38
C GLY A 846 -44.48 -32.71 -3.88
N ARG A 847 -43.88 -32.09 -4.90
CA ARG A 847 -42.53 -32.39 -5.39
C ARG A 847 -41.51 -31.42 -4.82
N TYR A 848 -40.34 -31.93 -4.46
CA TYR A 848 -39.21 -31.18 -3.92
C TYR A 848 -37.98 -31.41 -4.80
N ARG A 849 -37.20 -30.37 -5.06
CA ARG A 849 -35.93 -30.49 -5.77
C ARG A 849 -34.89 -29.58 -5.17
N GLN A 850 -33.69 -30.12 -4.98
CA GLN A 850 -32.50 -29.43 -4.50
C GLN A 850 -31.44 -29.40 -5.61
N ARG A 851 -30.79 -28.23 -5.81
CA ARG A 851 -29.77 -27.98 -6.84
C ARG A 851 -28.67 -27.07 -6.32
N ASP A 852 -27.56 -27.01 -7.06
CA ASP A 852 -26.46 -26.06 -6.82
C ASP A 852 -25.91 -26.17 -5.37
N GLY A 853 -25.83 -27.39 -4.82
CA GLY A 853 -25.38 -27.61 -3.46
C GLY A 853 -23.90 -27.26 -3.27
N VAL A 854 -23.62 -26.35 -2.34
CA VAL A 854 -22.27 -25.99 -1.89
C VAL A 854 -22.12 -26.36 -0.43
N THR A 855 -21.07 -27.11 -0.16
CA THR A 855 -20.79 -27.70 1.14
C THR A 855 -19.55 -27.02 1.73
N ALA A 856 -19.62 -26.53 2.96
CA ALA A 856 -18.59 -25.74 3.61
C ALA A 856 -18.29 -26.25 5.03
N GLY A 857 -17.05 -26.67 5.24
CA GLY A 857 -16.59 -27.22 6.52
C GLY A 857 -17.02 -28.67 6.75
N ASP A 858 -17.59 -29.35 5.74
CA ASP A 858 -18.13 -30.69 5.92
C ASP A 858 -17.03 -31.74 6.07
N VAL A 859 -17.05 -32.39 7.22
CA VAL A 859 -16.49 -33.73 7.38
C VAL A 859 -17.67 -34.68 7.27
N ASN A 860 -17.81 -35.38 6.15
CA ASN A 860 -18.81 -36.43 5.95
C ASN A 860 -18.10 -37.79 6.01
N LEU A 861 -18.09 -38.40 7.19
CA LEU A 861 -17.38 -39.65 7.45
C LEU A 861 -18.35 -40.81 7.58
N LEU A 862 -18.07 -41.89 6.86
CA LEU A 862 -18.61 -43.20 7.20
C LEU A 862 -17.64 -43.89 8.16
N ARG A 863 -18.16 -44.32 9.32
CA ARG A 863 -17.44 -45.14 10.29
C ARG A 863 -17.99 -46.56 10.28
N VAL A 864 -17.12 -47.54 10.06
CA VAL A 864 -17.44 -48.97 10.20
C VAL A 864 -16.56 -49.54 11.31
N ASP A 865 -17.16 -49.89 12.46
CA ASP A 865 -16.45 -50.40 13.64
C ASP A 865 -15.17 -49.60 14.01
N GLY A 866 -15.25 -48.27 13.89
CA GLY A 866 -14.16 -47.34 14.22
C GLY A 866 -13.17 -47.04 13.09
N ARG A 867 -13.31 -47.66 11.91
CA ARG A 867 -12.56 -47.28 10.70
C ARG A 867 -13.30 -46.17 9.96
N GLU A 868 -12.60 -45.09 9.59
CA GLU A 868 -13.20 -43.92 8.95
C GLU A 868 -12.94 -43.91 7.44
N LEU A 869 -13.97 -43.55 6.69
CA LEU A 869 -13.92 -43.29 5.25
C LEU A 869 -14.53 -41.91 4.99
N ASP A 870 -13.76 -41.01 4.39
CA ASP A 870 -14.26 -39.72 3.95
C ASP A 870 -15.06 -39.88 2.65
N ILE A 871 -16.35 -39.56 2.72
CA ILE A 871 -17.29 -39.62 1.59
C ILE A 871 -17.81 -38.23 1.22
N SER A 872 -17.02 -37.19 1.47
CA SER A 872 -17.31 -35.81 1.08
C SER A 872 -17.37 -35.70 -0.46
N SER A 873 -18.53 -36.02 -1.03
CA SER A 873 -18.83 -35.91 -2.46
C SER A 873 -19.56 -34.61 -2.76
N VAL A 874 -19.41 -34.13 -4.00
CA VAL A 874 -20.21 -33.02 -4.52
C VAL A 874 -21.65 -33.52 -4.63
N MET A 875 -22.59 -32.90 -3.90
CA MET A 875 -23.99 -33.31 -3.96
C MET A 875 -24.51 -33.19 -5.39
N ALA A 876 -25.04 -34.31 -5.89
CA ALA A 876 -25.83 -34.31 -7.10
C ALA A 876 -27.16 -33.59 -6.85
N ASP A 877 -27.74 -33.02 -7.91
CA ASP A 877 -29.13 -32.57 -7.90
C ASP A 877 -30.01 -33.72 -7.40
N SER A 878 -30.81 -33.47 -6.36
CA SER A 878 -31.73 -34.46 -5.80
C SER A 878 -33.17 -34.05 -6.05
N GLU A 879 -33.98 -35.02 -6.46
CA GLU A 879 -35.42 -34.87 -6.62
C GLU A 879 -36.13 -35.75 -5.58
N GLY A 880 -37.32 -35.30 -5.19
CA GLY A 880 -38.05 -35.94 -4.12
C GLY A 880 -39.49 -35.48 -4.02
N SER A 881 -40.13 -35.93 -2.95
CA SER A 881 -41.45 -35.47 -2.55
C SER A 881 -41.38 -34.82 -1.17
N TYR A 882 -42.32 -33.94 -0.88
CA TYR A 882 -42.47 -33.39 0.47
C TYR A 882 -43.94 -33.40 0.88
N ARG A 883 -44.16 -33.49 2.18
CA ARG A 883 -45.47 -33.27 2.82
C ARG A 883 -45.27 -32.32 3.97
N CYS A 884 -46.03 -31.24 3.98
CA CYS A 884 -45.96 -30.24 5.01
C CYS A 884 -47.34 -30.07 5.64
N ALA A 885 -47.44 -30.28 6.95
CA ALA A 885 -48.68 -30.23 7.71
C ALA A 885 -48.41 -29.57 9.06
N GLY A 886 -48.81 -28.30 9.19
CA GLY A 886 -48.61 -27.52 10.41
C GLY A 886 -47.13 -27.29 10.73
N ASP A 887 -46.68 -27.77 11.88
CA ASP A 887 -45.30 -27.70 12.35
C ASP A 887 -44.46 -28.92 11.96
N ARG A 888 -44.98 -29.82 11.12
CA ARG A 888 -44.29 -31.02 10.65
C ARG A 888 -44.02 -30.96 9.15
N LEU A 889 -42.77 -31.21 8.78
CA LEU A 889 -42.30 -31.31 7.39
C LEU A 889 -41.67 -32.68 7.19
N VAL A 890 -42.08 -33.40 6.17
CA VAL A 890 -41.47 -34.66 5.75
C VAL A 890 -40.94 -34.47 4.34
N ILE A 891 -39.64 -34.64 4.14
CA ILE A 891 -39.00 -34.62 2.83
C ILE A 891 -38.49 -36.02 2.53
N ARG A 892 -38.80 -36.53 1.35
CA ARG A 892 -38.29 -37.81 0.86
C ARG A 892 -37.52 -37.59 -0.43
N LEU A 893 -36.22 -37.83 -0.39
CA LEU A 893 -35.29 -37.73 -1.51
C LEU A 893 -35.02 -39.11 -2.10
N THR A 894 -34.92 -39.20 -3.41
CA THR A 894 -34.58 -40.44 -4.13
C THR A 894 -33.48 -40.12 -5.14
N ALA A 895 -32.44 -40.95 -5.19
CA ALA A 895 -31.39 -40.84 -6.18
C ALA A 895 -31.48 -41.97 -7.22
N ASP A 896 -30.78 -41.76 -8.35
CA ASP A 896 -30.82 -42.68 -9.50
C ASP A 896 -30.19 -44.05 -9.21
N ASP A 897 -29.31 -44.12 -8.21
CA ASP A 897 -28.67 -45.37 -7.76
C ASP A 897 -29.58 -46.25 -6.89
N GLY A 898 -30.83 -45.81 -6.65
CA GLY A 898 -31.78 -46.50 -5.80
C GLY A 898 -31.66 -46.16 -4.31
N SER A 899 -30.70 -45.30 -3.93
CA SER A 899 -30.66 -44.75 -2.57
C SER A 899 -31.82 -43.79 -2.33
N TRP A 900 -32.31 -43.76 -1.10
CA TRP A 900 -33.36 -42.83 -0.70
C TRP A 900 -33.20 -42.38 0.75
N GLY A 901 -33.64 -41.16 1.03
CA GLY A 901 -33.69 -40.60 2.38
C GLY A 901 -35.09 -40.07 2.68
N GLU A 902 -35.60 -40.32 3.88
CA GLU A 902 -36.83 -39.73 4.40
C GLU A 902 -36.53 -39.01 5.71
N GLU A 903 -36.74 -37.71 5.71
CA GLU A 903 -36.38 -36.80 6.78
C GLU A 903 -37.64 -36.12 7.31
N THR A 904 -37.92 -36.33 8.60
CA THR A 904 -39.02 -35.68 9.32
C THR A 904 -38.46 -34.57 10.19
N PHE A 905 -38.94 -33.36 9.95
CA PHE A 905 -38.59 -32.15 10.68
C PHE A 905 -39.77 -31.62 11.48
N VAL A 906 -39.45 -30.91 12.56
CA VAL A 906 -40.38 -30.07 13.30
C VAL A 906 -39.95 -28.62 13.19
N ARG A 907 -40.90 -27.72 12.96
CA ARG A 907 -40.64 -26.28 12.82
C ARG A 907 -40.14 -25.73 14.15
N SER A 908 -38.98 -25.08 14.14
CA SER A 908 -38.48 -24.37 15.32
C SER A 908 -39.41 -23.21 15.62
N ARG A 909 -39.89 -23.13 16.87
CA ARG A 909 -40.54 -21.90 17.35
C ARG A 909 -39.44 -20.84 17.49
N ALA A 910 -39.65 -19.70 16.85
CA ALA A 910 -38.72 -18.57 16.88
C ALA A 910 -38.63 -17.96 18.29
#